data_AF-A0A2T7PUU6-F1
#
_entry.id   AF-A0A2T7PUU6-F1
#
_cell.length_a   1.000
_cell.length_b   1.000
_cell.length_c   1.000
_cell.angle_alpha   90.00
_cell.angle_beta   90.00
_cell.angle_gamma   90.00
#
_symmetry.space_group_name_H-M   'P 1'
#
loop_
_entity.id
_entity.type
_entity.pdbx_description
1 polymer ?
#
loop_
_entity_poly.entity_id
_entity_poly.type
_entity_poly.pdbx_seq_one_letter_code
_entity_poly.pdbx_strand_id
1 'polypeptide(L)'
;MDDKSGVVLMSIVNKQNHATKDGSPSAYTFDNQGFQLPEDSVPEVKIINDNEATTSTSSNETAVAAPDDNINHTYSEVKDVDEETTAATNLTNGPVDSGEKGPGLPNYRRKESSVGFRLPAAERKASTASHSAPFRGMGKEELLRHSAKPFWRRLRYVCMSIVLVGWLALIITVVALVLVYPSCRKPVDQQWWQKAVVYRIYVRSFQDSNGDGIGDLKGVNYRLDYLKELGVNTISLSPIYETSPQSESDMDIVNHTSIHKELGTLDDFISLVNNSNERGIKVILDFIPNLTSKNHTWFRDSASSADTSNLKRNYYVWVEGHNNSAHMAPNNWISVYDGSAWSFDASRSMFYLHNFLTTQPELNLRSSGVKKELTDVMQFWLDLGVDGFFIRNSGYLFQDYDLRDESLLPNKTDDKAYSSYDHAYTYGLSEIHDMFARWRAFLDDYGNTSRHDYIVLLADRVGSSKEVLEYYGRFNRDGVNLPLNNFCLDLDEYSGGHGVAQVVRQWIKSMPAGRWANWLGGIDTSPRLIDRMGEAMARPFLTLAMLMPGTPVVYYGDEIGMRGHNSSQKDEGQRNLPMRTPMQWDATENAASAPAQQGARGCPSTPRPPQSMWRFLAQKSEDDSLYNLFTNLTALRADNPAFHYGDYNEAVVDDQVFSFVRDYDGVKGFLVALNFVNQTVTKSFCGAYSTIASQGEVVLVTSSDVIYKKGNSVSCSGVQLGPYQGLTPRLRLLKQFECTNGRPVGYLMEYFTATYTAGHGARSALLS
;
A
#
# COMPACT_ATOMS: atom_id res chain seq x y z
N MET A 1 33.18 21.53 3.22
CA MET A 1 34.56 21.55 2.71
C MET A 1 34.51 21.06 1.28
N ASP A 2 35.00 21.91 0.39
CA ASP A 2 34.89 21.85 -1.04
C ASP A 2 35.34 20.51 -1.64
N ASP A 3 34.65 20.07 -2.70
CA ASP A 3 35.40 19.84 -3.93
C ASP A 3 34.54 20.05 -5.18
N LYS A 4 35.08 20.87 -6.07
CA LYS A 4 34.60 21.12 -7.43
C LYS A 4 35.36 20.16 -8.35
N SER A 5 34.65 19.33 -9.10
CA SER A 5 35.21 18.77 -10.32
C SER A 5 34.09 18.43 -11.30
N GLY A 6 34.04 19.18 -12.40
CA GLY A 6 33.17 18.92 -13.54
C GLY A 6 33.51 17.59 -14.21
N VAL A 7 32.48 16.91 -14.69
CA VAL A 7 32.61 15.72 -15.52
C VAL A 7 31.99 16.02 -16.88
N VAL A 8 32.84 15.90 -17.90
CA VAL A 8 32.53 15.98 -19.33
C VAL A 8 31.69 14.76 -19.73
N LEU A 9 30.53 15.00 -20.33
CA LEU A 9 29.70 13.97 -20.96
C LEU A 9 30.39 13.44 -22.23
N MET A 10 30.99 12.25 -22.14
CA MET A 10 31.33 11.45 -23.32
C MET A 10 30.15 10.54 -23.68
N SER A 11 29.53 10.84 -24.82
CA SER A 11 28.64 9.94 -25.55
C SER A 11 29.44 8.71 -26.01
N ILE A 12 29.12 7.53 -25.47
CA ILE A 12 29.57 6.25 -26.00
C ILE A 12 28.40 5.62 -26.75
N VAL A 13 28.42 5.78 -28.07
CA VAL A 13 27.65 4.97 -29.01
C VAL A 13 28.33 3.60 -29.08
N ASN A 14 27.72 2.59 -28.46
CA ASN A 14 28.20 1.21 -28.59
C ASN A 14 27.36 0.47 -29.63
N LYS A 15 27.85 0.49 -30.89
CA LYS A 15 27.48 -0.47 -31.93
C LYS A 15 28.38 -1.69 -31.78
N GLN A 16 27.82 -2.86 -31.48
CA GLN A 16 28.47 -4.13 -31.79
C GLN A 16 27.51 -5.08 -32.50
N ASN A 17 27.91 -5.44 -33.73
CA ASN A 17 27.44 -6.54 -34.54
C ASN A 17 28.20 -7.83 -34.17
N HIS A 18 27.51 -8.98 -34.18
CA HIS A 18 27.95 -10.28 -34.71
C HIS A 18 26.68 -11.16 -34.84
N ALA A 19 26.18 -11.47 -36.04
CA ALA A 19 26.58 -12.59 -36.93
C ALA A 19 26.21 -13.98 -36.34
N THR A 20 25.50 -14.94 -36.98
CA THR A 20 25.16 -15.25 -38.39
C THR A 20 24.23 -16.49 -38.46
N LYS A 21 23.67 -16.76 -39.66
CA LYS A 21 23.13 -18.01 -40.27
C LYS A 21 21.61 -18.22 -40.16
N ASP A 22 20.80 -18.46 -41.19
CA ASP A 22 20.91 -18.86 -42.62
C ASP A 22 19.68 -18.24 -43.35
N GLY A 23 19.52 -18.04 -44.66
CA GLY A 23 20.27 -18.33 -45.88
C GLY A 23 19.39 -18.00 -47.12
N SER A 24 20.01 -17.37 -48.13
CA SER A 24 19.66 -17.40 -49.58
C SER A 24 18.56 -16.45 -50.13
N PRO A 25 18.67 -15.98 -51.41
CA PRO A 25 18.62 -14.55 -51.73
C PRO A 25 17.62 -14.15 -52.82
N SER A 26 17.29 -12.85 -52.90
CA SER A 26 16.94 -12.21 -54.17
C SER A 26 17.55 -10.80 -54.22
N ALA A 27 18.38 -10.60 -55.24
CA ALA A 27 19.07 -9.38 -55.56
C ALA A 27 18.11 -8.37 -56.18
N TYR A 28 18.21 -7.08 -55.82
CA TYR A 28 18.12 -5.97 -56.77
C TYR A 28 18.94 -4.78 -56.27
N THR A 29 19.46 -4.07 -57.25
CA THR A 29 20.61 -3.16 -57.30
C THR A 29 20.42 -1.79 -56.64
N PHE A 30 21.54 -1.26 -56.14
CA PHE A 30 21.75 0.14 -55.79
C PHE A 30 21.46 1.08 -56.96
N ASP A 31 20.86 2.23 -56.68
CA ASP A 31 21.18 3.46 -57.40
C ASP A 31 21.37 4.61 -56.41
N ASN A 32 22.39 5.41 -56.69
CA ASN A 32 23.07 6.32 -55.77
C ASN A 32 23.01 7.72 -56.41
N GLN A 33 22.14 8.58 -55.90
CA GLN A 33 22.05 10.01 -56.22
C GLN A 33 21.74 10.69 -54.87
N GLY A 34 22.68 11.30 -54.17
CA GLY A 34 23.40 12.50 -54.59
C GLY A 34 22.54 13.72 -54.26
N PHE A 35 22.56 14.22 -53.02
CA PHE A 35 22.01 15.56 -52.72
C PHE A 35 22.81 16.29 -51.64
N GLN A 36 23.23 17.50 -52.00
CA GLN A 36 24.09 18.42 -51.25
C GLN A 36 23.29 19.19 -50.20
N LEU A 37 23.94 19.48 -49.07
CA LEU A 37 23.51 20.44 -48.05
C LEU A 37 23.80 21.89 -48.50
N PRO A 38 22.96 22.87 -48.15
CA PRO A 38 23.39 24.26 -48.01
C PRO A 38 23.60 24.63 -46.54
N GLU A 39 24.73 25.30 -46.31
CA GLU A 39 25.07 26.07 -45.10
C GLU A 39 24.22 27.35 -44.96
N ASP A 40 24.37 27.97 -43.79
CA ASP A 40 24.01 29.34 -43.41
C ASP A 40 22.61 29.58 -42.80
N SER A 41 22.57 29.65 -41.46
CA SER A 41 22.45 30.96 -40.77
C SER A 41 22.41 30.76 -39.25
N VAL A 42 23.44 31.25 -38.56
CA VAL A 42 23.49 31.39 -37.09
C VAL A 42 23.01 32.80 -36.74
N PRO A 43 22.05 32.99 -35.80
CA PRO A 43 21.86 34.29 -35.16
C PRO A 43 22.57 34.34 -33.79
N GLU A 44 23.36 35.39 -33.61
CA GLU A 44 24.01 35.80 -32.37
C GLU A 44 23.01 36.02 -31.23
N VAL A 45 23.29 35.45 -30.06
CA VAL A 45 22.60 35.76 -28.80
C VAL A 45 23.28 36.98 -28.17
N LYS A 46 22.58 38.12 -28.17
CA LYS A 46 22.93 39.31 -27.38
C LYS A 46 22.41 39.16 -25.96
N ILE A 47 23.34 39.08 -25.00
CA ILE A 47 23.06 39.20 -23.57
C ILE A 47 22.92 40.68 -23.23
N ILE A 48 21.76 41.09 -22.71
CA ILE A 48 21.59 42.40 -22.07
C ILE A 48 21.25 42.13 -20.60
N ASN A 49 22.20 42.44 -19.72
CA ASN A 49 21.98 42.65 -18.30
C ASN A 49 21.55 44.10 -18.12
N ASP A 50 20.46 44.35 -17.41
CA ASP A 50 20.24 45.63 -16.73
C ASP A 50 19.57 45.39 -15.37
N ASN A 51 20.37 45.57 -14.33
CA ASN A 51 19.94 46.00 -13.01
C ASN A 51 20.09 47.52 -13.00
N GLU A 52 19.02 48.28 -12.76
CA GLU A 52 19.07 49.41 -11.84
C GLU A 52 17.67 49.95 -11.51
N ALA A 53 17.49 50.26 -10.23
CA ALA A 53 16.29 50.78 -9.63
C ALA A 53 16.17 52.29 -9.83
N THR A 54 14.94 52.81 -9.90
CA THR A 54 14.63 54.15 -9.36
C THR A 54 13.19 54.24 -8.85
N THR A 55 13.09 54.79 -7.66
CA THR A 55 11.94 55.21 -6.87
C THR A 55 11.19 56.42 -7.47
N SER A 56 9.86 56.46 -7.33
CA SER A 56 9.13 57.70 -7.05
C SER A 56 7.76 57.45 -6.39
N THR A 57 7.58 58.10 -5.25
CA THR A 57 6.42 58.21 -4.36
C THR A 57 5.35 59.21 -4.83
N SER A 58 4.06 58.95 -4.56
CA SER A 58 3.03 59.89 -4.03
C SER A 58 1.68 59.15 -3.94
N SER A 59 1.21 58.71 -2.77
CA SER A 59 0.32 59.40 -1.82
C SER A 59 -1.10 59.69 -2.32
N ASN A 60 -2.10 59.00 -1.76
CA ASN A 60 -3.26 59.64 -1.12
C ASN A 60 -4.01 58.64 -0.21
N GLU A 61 -4.02 58.95 1.07
CA GLU A 61 -4.80 58.34 2.15
C GLU A 61 -6.21 58.94 2.20
N THR A 62 -7.18 58.15 2.69
CA THR A 62 -8.16 58.61 3.69
C THR A 62 -8.56 57.43 4.58
N ALA A 63 -8.33 57.60 5.89
CA ALA A 63 -8.60 56.69 7.01
C ALA A 63 -9.97 56.94 7.65
N VAL A 64 -10.48 55.97 8.43
CA VAL A 64 -11.30 56.01 9.69
C VAL A 64 -11.69 54.53 9.97
N ALA A 65 -11.70 53.90 11.15
CA ALA A 65 -11.08 54.00 12.47
C ALA A 65 -11.47 52.69 13.22
N ALA A 66 -10.61 52.22 14.13
CA ALA A 66 -10.85 51.08 15.02
C ALA A 66 -11.74 51.46 16.23
N PRO A 67 -12.09 50.47 17.08
CA PRO A 67 -11.62 50.59 18.47
C PRO A 67 -10.99 49.31 19.04
N ASP A 68 -10.09 49.56 19.99
CA ASP A 68 -9.37 48.65 20.88
C ASP A 68 -10.29 47.84 21.82
N ASP A 69 -9.84 46.65 22.24
CA ASP A 69 -9.55 46.42 23.66
C ASP A 69 -8.60 45.25 23.91
N ASN A 70 -7.69 45.49 24.86
CA ASN A 70 -6.59 44.65 25.32
C ASN A 70 -7.04 43.36 26.06
N ILE A 71 -6.16 42.35 26.12
CA ILE A 71 -5.60 41.82 27.38
C ILE A 71 -4.35 40.96 27.08
N ASN A 72 -3.28 41.28 27.80
CA ASN A 72 -1.98 40.61 27.88
C ASN A 72 -2.07 39.14 28.33
N HIS A 73 -1.13 38.31 27.86
CA HIS A 73 -0.21 37.59 28.76
C HIS A 73 1.00 37.02 28.00
N THR A 74 2.17 37.54 28.35
CA THR A 74 3.52 37.01 28.14
C THR A 74 3.72 35.66 28.84
N TYR A 75 4.50 34.74 28.27
CA TYR A 75 5.73 34.19 28.89
C TYR A 75 6.53 33.30 27.91
N SER A 76 7.83 33.31 28.15
CA SER A 76 8.96 32.89 27.33
C SER A 76 9.41 31.42 27.52
N GLU A 77 10.17 30.95 26.54
CA GLU A 77 11.03 29.75 26.46
C GLU A 77 11.71 29.31 27.77
N VAL A 78 11.79 27.99 27.99
CA VAL A 78 12.94 27.31 28.61
C VAL A 78 13.13 25.92 27.99
N LYS A 79 14.40 25.57 27.76
CA LYS A 79 14.98 24.29 27.32
C LYS A 79 14.80 23.18 28.35
N ASP A 80 14.53 21.94 27.90
CA ASP A 80 14.67 20.75 28.74
C ASP A 80 15.80 19.83 28.23
N VAL A 81 16.59 19.37 29.20
CA VAL A 81 17.69 18.40 29.12
C VAL A 81 17.40 17.33 30.17
N ASP A 82 17.39 16.08 29.71
CA ASP A 82 17.77 14.79 30.30
C ASP A 82 17.48 14.39 31.78
N GLU A 83 17.13 13.10 31.85
CA GLU A 83 17.44 12.08 32.87
C GLU A 83 16.42 11.71 33.96
N GLU A 84 15.88 10.49 33.79
CA GLU A 84 15.27 9.62 34.79
C GLU A 84 16.30 9.12 35.82
N THR A 85 15.93 9.07 37.11
CA THR A 85 15.99 7.81 37.89
C THR A 85 15.22 7.89 39.21
N THR A 86 14.65 6.74 39.54
CA THR A 86 13.71 6.41 40.61
C THR A 86 14.39 6.11 41.95
N ALA A 87 13.74 6.46 43.07
CA ALA A 87 13.88 5.76 44.36
C ALA A 87 12.68 5.98 45.30
N ALA A 88 12.43 4.96 46.10
CA ALA A 88 11.19 4.63 46.80
C ALA A 88 10.96 5.31 48.17
N THR A 89 9.65 5.38 48.50
CA THR A 89 8.99 5.15 49.81
C THR A 89 9.23 6.07 51.01
N ASN A 90 8.12 6.60 51.55
CA ASN A 90 7.77 6.44 52.97
C ASN A 90 6.26 6.52 53.26
N LEU A 91 5.84 5.69 54.21
CA LEU A 91 4.49 5.50 54.77
C LEU A 91 4.00 6.71 55.59
N THR A 92 2.67 6.86 55.74
CA THR A 92 1.99 6.87 57.07
C THR A 92 0.45 7.00 57.00
N ASN A 93 -0.20 6.25 57.91
CA ASN A 93 -1.49 6.47 58.61
C ASN A 93 -2.85 6.10 57.94
N GLY A 94 -3.59 5.21 58.63
CA GLY A 94 -5.00 4.87 58.41
C GLY A 94 -5.98 5.75 59.22
N PRO A 95 -7.30 5.43 59.23
CA PRO A 95 -7.93 4.87 60.45
C PRO A 95 -9.08 3.84 60.19
N VAL A 96 -9.19 2.77 61.01
CA VAL A 96 -10.18 2.46 62.09
C VAL A 96 -11.61 2.09 61.63
N ASP A 97 -12.03 0.86 61.92
CA ASP A 97 -13.43 0.51 62.19
C ASP A 97 -13.54 -0.58 63.29
N SER A 98 -14.74 -0.66 63.84
CA SER A 98 -15.19 -0.94 65.21
C SER A 98 -15.47 -2.42 65.53
N GLY A 99 -15.44 -2.75 66.83
CA GLY A 99 -15.89 -4.03 67.37
C GLY A 99 -16.36 -3.92 68.82
N GLU A 100 -17.47 -4.59 69.12
CA GLU A 100 -17.97 -5.03 70.45
C GLU A 100 -18.93 -6.20 70.16
N LYS A 101 -19.10 -7.29 70.92
CA LYS A 101 -18.87 -7.58 72.35
C LYS A 101 -19.06 -9.10 72.56
N GLY A 102 -18.40 -9.68 73.57
CA GLY A 102 -18.89 -10.90 74.26
C GLY A 102 -17.81 -11.94 74.62
N PRO A 103 -17.89 -12.61 75.79
CA PRO A 103 -16.78 -12.62 76.75
C PRO A 103 -16.29 -14.04 77.17
N GLY A 104 -15.11 -14.10 77.83
CA GLY A 104 -14.79 -15.19 78.77
C GLY A 104 -13.35 -15.76 78.71
N LEU A 105 -12.52 -15.39 79.70
CA LEU A 105 -11.28 -16.06 80.16
C LEU A 105 -11.53 -17.54 80.58
N PRO A 106 -10.54 -18.45 80.76
CA PRO A 106 -9.14 -18.18 81.16
C PRO A 106 -8.02 -19.05 80.50
N ASN A 107 -6.79 -18.63 80.78
CA ASN A 107 -5.52 -19.32 80.50
C ASN A 107 -5.48 -20.77 81.01
N TYR A 108 -5.04 -21.72 80.17
CA TYR A 108 -4.01 -22.69 80.56
C TYR A 108 -3.27 -23.29 79.36
N ARG A 109 -1.99 -23.49 79.60
CA ARG A 109 -0.91 -23.95 78.74
C ARG A 109 -0.92 -25.49 78.65
N ARG A 110 -0.29 -26.00 77.59
CA ARG A 110 0.26 -27.37 77.40
C ARG A 110 -0.81 -28.38 76.94
N LYS A 111 -0.65 -29.00 75.77
CA LYS A 111 0.11 -30.23 75.44
C LYS A 111 -0.43 -30.66 74.05
N GLU A 112 0.18 -31.45 73.17
CA GLU A 112 1.04 -32.63 73.33
C GLU A 112 1.48 -33.05 71.90
N SER A 113 2.67 -33.64 71.77
CA SER A 113 2.90 -35.01 71.26
C SER A 113 2.90 -35.11 69.72
N SER A 114 3.71 -35.91 69.04
CA SER A 114 4.84 -36.80 69.30
C SER A 114 5.36 -37.11 67.87
N VAL A 115 6.61 -37.45 67.58
CA VAL A 115 7.27 -38.72 67.84
C VAL A 115 8.73 -38.54 67.39
N GLY A 116 9.69 -38.78 68.29
CA GLY A 116 11.09 -38.96 67.96
C GLY A 116 11.46 -40.44 68.12
N PHE A 117 12.12 -41.01 67.10
CA PHE A 117 12.65 -42.36 67.11
C PHE A 117 14.06 -42.37 67.74
N ARG A 118 14.34 -43.33 68.63
CA ARG A 118 15.61 -43.50 69.38
C ARG A 118 16.52 -44.55 68.73
N LEU A 119 17.83 -44.41 68.90
CA LEU A 119 18.79 -45.52 69.06
C LEU A 119 19.63 -45.28 70.34
N PRO A 120 20.19 -46.35 70.95
CA PRO A 120 20.17 -46.52 72.41
C PRO A 120 21.40 -46.01 73.17
N ALA A 121 21.18 -45.91 74.48
CA ALA A 121 22.06 -45.34 75.49
C ALA A 121 23.36 -46.11 75.71
N ALA A 122 24.42 -45.35 76.02
CA ALA A 122 25.44 -45.77 76.98
C ALA A 122 25.84 -44.54 77.81
N GLU A 123 25.63 -44.65 79.12
CA GLU A 123 26.20 -43.74 80.12
C GLU A 123 27.73 -43.70 79.99
N ARG A 124 28.33 -42.53 80.17
CA ARG A 124 29.30 -42.30 81.26
C ARG A 124 29.76 -40.85 81.36
N LYS A 125 30.02 -40.51 82.62
CA LYS A 125 30.42 -39.22 83.19
C LYS A 125 31.74 -38.67 82.64
N ALA A 126 31.78 -37.34 82.59
CA ALA A 126 32.88 -36.44 82.97
C ALA A 126 34.31 -36.74 82.48
N SER A 127 34.87 -35.83 81.67
CA SER A 127 36.07 -35.06 82.05
C SER A 127 36.34 -33.92 81.05
N THR A 128 36.76 -32.76 81.59
CA THR A 128 37.69 -31.77 81.02
C THR A 128 37.63 -31.39 79.53
N ALA A 129 37.39 -30.10 79.24
CA ALA A 129 38.37 -29.22 78.59
C ALA A 129 37.80 -27.81 78.28
N SER A 130 38.48 -26.78 78.80
CA SER A 130 38.72 -25.46 78.18
C SER A 130 37.64 -24.87 77.26
N HIS A 131 36.82 -23.96 77.79
CA HIS A 131 36.06 -22.99 76.99
C HIS A 131 37.00 -22.05 76.20
N SER A 132 37.10 -22.22 74.87
CA SER A 132 37.46 -21.11 73.98
C SER A 132 36.19 -20.34 73.62
N ALA A 133 36.08 -19.12 74.11
CA ALA A 133 34.92 -18.26 73.94
C ALA A 133 34.57 -18.01 72.44
N PRO A 134 33.28 -17.88 72.10
CA PRO A 134 32.87 -17.52 70.75
C PRO A 134 33.27 -16.06 70.45
N PHE A 135 33.88 -15.84 69.28
CA PHE A 135 34.29 -14.52 68.77
C PHE A 135 33.16 -13.47 68.93
N ARG A 136 33.28 -12.57 69.91
CA ARG A 136 32.55 -11.29 69.95
C ARG A 136 33.48 -10.18 69.46
N GLY A 137 32.91 -9.20 68.75
CA GLY A 137 33.62 -8.20 67.92
C GLY A 137 34.98 -7.73 68.47
N MET A 138 36.05 -8.13 67.77
CA MET A 138 37.41 -7.65 68.03
C MET A 138 37.58 -6.18 67.67
N GLY A 139 38.39 -5.45 68.44
CA GLY A 139 38.86 -4.12 68.08
C GLY A 139 39.78 -4.14 66.85
N LYS A 140 39.97 -2.99 66.19
CA LYS A 140 40.77 -2.85 64.94
C LYS A 140 42.18 -3.44 65.07
N GLU A 141 42.88 -3.13 66.16
CA GLU A 141 44.27 -3.55 66.36
C GLU A 141 44.41 -5.06 66.57
N GLU A 142 43.47 -5.66 67.29
CA GLU A 142 43.42 -7.09 67.56
C GLU A 142 43.05 -7.88 66.30
N LEU A 143 42.08 -7.38 65.54
CA LEU A 143 41.70 -7.93 64.24
C LEU A 143 42.86 -7.89 63.24
N LEU A 144 43.66 -6.83 63.22
CA LEU A 144 44.83 -6.74 62.33
C LEU A 144 45.89 -7.80 62.65
N ARG A 145 46.11 -8.15 63.92
CA ARG A 145 47.05 -9.22 64.31
C ARG A 145 46.62 -10.60 63.81
N HIS A 146 45.33 -10.90 63.80
CA HIS A 146 44.82 -12.19 63.34
C HIS A 146 44.59 -12.24 61.81
N SER A 147 44.07 -11.16 61.23
CA SER A 147 43.69 -11.09 59.82
C SER A 147 44.88 -10.95 58.86
N ALA A 148 46.04 -10.48 59.34
CA ALA A 148 47.27 -10.39 58.55
C ALA A 148 48.01 -11.74 58.40
N LYS A 149 47.57 -12.81 59.11
CA LYS A 149 48.20 -14.13 59.00
C LYS A 149 48.13 -14.65 57.54
N PRO A 150 49.17 -15.38 57.07
CA PRO A 150 49.28 -15.78 55.66
C PRO A 150 48.05 -16.51 55.11
N PHE A 151 47.42 -17.37 55.93
CA PHE A 151 46.22 -18.10 55.57
C PHE A 151 45.03 -17.16 55.25
N TRP A 152 44.65 -16.29 56.19
CA TRP A 152 43.51 -15.37 56.02
C TRP A 152 43.74 -14.33 54.93
N ARG A 153 45.00 -13.90 54.75
CA ARG A 153 45.39 -13.00 53.66
C ARG A 153 45.25 -13.68 52.29
N ARG A 154 45.76 -14.91 52.14
CA ARG A 154 45.61 -15.69 50.89
C ARG A 154 44.15 -15.99 50.60
N LEU A 155 43.37 -16.40 51.61
CA LEU A 155 41.94 -16.68 51.44
C LEU A 155 41.18 -15.44 50.94
N ARG A 156 41.45 -14.25 51.51
CA ARG A 156 40.81 -13.01 51.06
C ARG A 156 41.16 -12.66 49.61
N TYR A 157 42.44 -12.78 49.23
CA TYR A 157 42.84 -12.53 47.83
C TYR A 157 42.26 -13.56 46.87
N VAL A 158 42.17 -14.83 47.26
CA VAL A 158 41.53 -15.87 46.45
C VAL A 158 40.04 -15.59 46.29
N CYS A 159 39.31 -15.29 47.37
CA CYS A 159 37.89 -14.94 47.29
C CYS A 159 37.65 -13.67 46.45
N MET A 160 38.46 -12.62 46.64
CA MET A 160 38.37 -11.39 45.84
C MET A 160 38.66 -11.64 44.36
N SER A 161 39.66 -12.47 44.06
CA SER A 161 40.00 -12.85 42.69
C SER A 161 38.89 -13.68 42.04
N ILE A 162 38.27 -14.62 42.78
CA ILE A 162 37.12 -15.40 42.29
C ILE A 162 35.94 -14.47 41.97
N VAL A 163 35.64 -13.50 42.83
CA VAL A 163 34.57 -12.52 42.58
C VAL A 163 34.88 -11.67 41.35
N LEU A 164 36.10 -11.17 41.22
CA LEU A 164 36.51 -10.34 40.07
C LEU A 164 36.51 -11.14 38.76
N VAL A 165 37.05 -12.36 38.76
CA VAL A 165 37.06 -13.25 37.59
C VAL A 165 35.63 -13.69 37.24
N GLY A 166 34.81 -14.01 38.23
CA GLY A 166 33.40 -14.35 38.02
C GLY A 166 32.60 -13.19 37.44
N TRP A 167 32.84 -11.97 37.91
CA TRP A 167 32.23 -10.76 37.38
C TRP A 167 32.68 -10.46 35.95
N LEU A 168 33.98 -10.58 35.66
CA LEU A 168 34.52 -10.42 34.31
C LEU A 168 33.98 -11.49 33.36
N ALA A 169 33.91 -12.75 33.79
CA ALA A 169 33.32 -13.84 33.02
C ALA A 169 31.83 -13.58 32.74
N LEU A 170 31.09 -13.04 33.69
CA LEU A 170 29.69 -12.66 33.50
C LEU A 170 29.55 -11.55 32.46
N ILE A 171 30.39 -10.50 32.52
CA ILE A 171 30.40 -9.43 31.50
C ILE A 171 30.74 -9.98 30.13
N ILE A 172 31.80 -10.77 30.01
CA ILE A 172 32.21 -11.39 28.75
C ILE A 172 31.08 -12.25 28.21
N THR A 173 30.39 -13.01 29.07
CA THR A 173 29.24 -13.83 28.67
C THR A 173 28.09 -12.96 28.18
N VAL A 174 27.74 -11.88 28.88
CA VAL A 174 26.68 -10.95 28.45
C VAL A 174 27.04 -10.29 27.12
N VAL A 175 28.27 -9.80 26.94
CA VAL A 175 28.74 -9.20 25.69
C VAL A 175 28.74 -10.23 24.56
N ALA A 176 29.22 -11.45 24.82
CA ALA A 176 29.18 -12.53 23.84
C ALA A 176 27.74 -12.90 23.46
N LEU A 177 26.81 -12.95 24.41
CA LEU A 177 25.39 -13.17 24.13
C LEU A 177 24.82 -12.04 23.26
N VAL A 178 25.14 -10.78 23.54
CA VAL A 178 24.67 -9.64 22.73
C VAL A 178 25.24 -9.68 21.30
N LEU A 179 26.51 -10.09 21.13
CA LEU A 179 27.17 -10.15 19.82
C LEU A 179 26.80 -11.40 19.01
N VAL A 180 26.54 -12.53 19.67
CA VAL A 180 26.24 -13.81 19.01
C VAL A 180 24.75 -13.94 18.69
N TYR A 181 23.85 -13.37 19.49
CA TYR A 181 22.42 -13.46 19.23
C TYR A 181 22.01 -12.40 18.21
N PRO A 182 21.55 -12.80 17.00
CA PRO A 182 21.13 -11.84 16.00
C PRO A 182 19.91 -11.09 16.51
N SER A 183 19.99 -9.76 16.56
CA SER A 183 18.83 -8.91 16.80
C SER A 183 17.74 -9.25 15.77
N CYS A 184 16.49 -9.39 16.21
CA CYS A 184 15.38 -9.52 15.27
C CYS A 184 15.34 -8.26 14.40
N ARG A 185 15.07 -8.40 13.10
CA ARG A 185 14.71 -7.25 12.28
C ARG A 185 13.52 -6.55 12.95
N LYS A 186 13.69 -5.28 13.35
CA LYS A 186 12.57 -4.48 13.85
C LYS A 186 11.61 -4.25 12.68
N PRO A 187 10.30 -4.51 12.84
CA PRO A 187 9.35 -4.15 11.80
C PRO A 187 9.47 -2.65 11.54
N VAL A 188 9.74 -2.29 10.29
CA VAL A 188 9.68 -0.88 9.86
C VAL A 188 8.23 -0.46 10.04
N ASP A 189 8.01 0.66 10.72
CA ASP A 189 6.65 1.14 10.92
C ASP A 189 6.02 1.44 9.55
N GLN A 190 5.03 0.65 9.20
CA GLN A 190 4.34 0.73 7.92
C GLN A 190 3.17 1.68 8.04
N GLN A 191 3.09 2.59 7.07
CA GLN A 191 1.98 3.51 6.91
C GLN A 191 0.67 2.75 6.63
N TRP A 192 -0.47 3.38 6.92
CA TRP A 192 -1.78 2.74 6.77
C TRP A 192 -2.01 2.19 5.35
N TRP A 193 -1.56 2.91 4.32
CA TRP A 193 -1.72 2.53 2.92
C TRP A 193 -0.88 1.31 2.50
N GLN A 194 0.18 0.99 3.25
CA GLN A 194 1.00 -0.20 3.04
C GLN A 194 0.35 -1.46 3.65
N LYS A 195 -0.47 -1.26 4.70
CA LYS A 195 -1.29 -2.29 5.34
C LYS A 195 -2.69 -2.39 4.71
N ALA A 196 -2.98 -1.56 3.72
CA ALA A 196 -4.31 -1.45 3.17
C ALA A 196 -4.73 -2.70 2.38
N VAL A 197 -6.04 -2.94 2.37
CA VAL A 197 -6.76 -3.70 1.36
C VAL A 197 -7.69 -2.70 0.69
N VAL A 198 -7.32 -2.27 -0.51
CA VAL A 198 -8.03 -1.23 -1.25
C VAL A 198 -9.18 -1.86 -2.02
N TYR A 199 -10.40 -1.39 -1.77
CA TYR A 199 -11.61 -1.83 -2.46
C TYR A 199 -12.12 -0.70 -3.36
N ARG A 200 -12.05 -0.91 -4.69
CA ARG A 200 -12.48 0.06 -5.69
C ARG A 200 -13.99 -0.05 -5.94
N ILE A 201 -14.70 1.04 -5.68
CA ILE A 201 -16.15 1.14 -5.77
C ILE A 201 -16.53 2.02 -6.96
N TYR A 202 -17.30 1.46 -7.88
CA TYR A 202 -18.03 2.26 -8.87
C TYR A 202 -19.38 2.67 -8.27
N VAL A 203 -19.48 3.91 -7.79
CA VAL A 203 -20.56 4.37 -6.90
C VAL A 203 -21.95 4.14 -7.51
N ARG A 204 -22.11 4.49 -8.80
CA ARG A 204 -23.37 4.34 -9.57
C ARG A 204 -23.90 2.91 -9.65
N SER A 205 -23.08 1.91 -9.35
CA SER A 205 -23.46 0.50 -9.44
C SER A 205 -23.27 -0.25 -8.13
N PHE A 206 -22.96 0.45 -7.03
CA PHE A 206 -22.68 -0.23 -5.77
C PHE A 206 -23.95 -0.46 -4.97
N GLN A 207 -24.69 0.58 -4.59
CA GLN A 207 -25.93 0.45 -3.85
C GLN A 207 -26.80 1.69 -4.09
N ASP A 208 -28.00 1.48 -4.62
CA ASP A 208 -29.06 2.50 -4.70
C ASP A 208 -29.77 2.57 -3.34
N SER A 209 -29.91 3.77 -2.76
CA SER A 209 -30.59 3.97 -1.47
C SER A 209 -31.98 4.61 -1.58
N ASN A 210 -32.34 5.13 -2.75
CA ASN A 210 -33.54 5.95 -2.94
C ASN A 210 -34.53 5.37 -3.96
N GLY A 211 -34.15 4.31 -4.69
CA GLY A 211 -34.98 3.59 -5.65
C GLY A 211 -35.02 4.20 -7.06
N ASP A 212 -34.14 5.14 -7.39
CA ASP A 212 -34.03 5.74 -8.73
C ASP A 212 -33.27 4.88 -9.74
N GLY A 213 -32.65 3.80 -9.27
CA GLY A 213 -31.90 2.85 -10.07
C GLY A 213 -30.41 3.14 -10.21
N ILE A 214 -29.90 4.17 -9.52
CA ILE A 214 -28.51 4.60 -9.56
C ILE A 214 -27.93 4.48 -8.16
N GLY A 215 -26.75 3.87 -8.06
CA GLY A 215 -26.03 3.80 -6.79
C GLY A 215 -25.56 5.18 -6.33
N ASP A 216 -25.67 5.44 -5.02
CA ASP A 216 -25.43 6.76 -4.43
C ASP A 216 -24.53 6.68 -3.19
N LEU A 217 -24.09 7.84 -2.69
CA LEU A 217 -23.18 7.92 -1.54
C LEU A 217 -23.78 7.38 -0.23
N LYS A 218 -25.10 7.50 -0.06
CA LYS A 218 -25.80 6.93 1.10
C LYS A 218 -25.82 5.41 1.04
N GLY A 219 -25.96 4.85 -0.16
CA GLY A 219 -25.85 3.43 -0.41
C GLY A 219 -24.46 2.88 -0.11
N VAL A 220 -23.40 3.59 -0.48
CA VAL A 220 -22.03 3.24 -0.06
C VAL A 220 -21.92 3.26 1.47
N ASN A 221 -22.44 4.31 2.12
CA ASN A 221 -22.43 4.46 3.56
C ASN A 221 -23.16 3.30 4.28
N TYR A 222 -24.31 2.88 3.76
CA TYR A 222 -25.08 1.73 4.26
C TYR A 222 -24.29 0.40 4.23
N ARG A 223 -23.30 0.29 3.34
CA ARG A 223 -22.50 -0.92 3.13
C ARG A 223 -21.12 -0.86 3.80
N LEU A 224 -20.82 0.16 4.61
CA LEU A 224 -19.55 0.23 5.32
C LEU A 224 -19.35 -0.93 6.30
N ASP A 225 -20.41 -1.40 6.96
CA ASP A 225 -20.33 -2.57 7.85
C ASP A 225 -19.96 -3.84 7.06
N TYR A 226 -20.53 -4.01 5.86
CA TYR A 226 -20.17 -5.09 4.95
C TYR A 226 -18.67 -5.05 4.57
N LEU A 227 -18.17 -3.87 4.20
CA LEU A 227 -16.76 -3.71 3.83
C LEU A 227 -15.84 -3.99 5.04
N LYS A 228 -16.25 -3.58 6.23
CA LYS A 228 -15.51 -3.86 7.47
C LYS A 228 -15.48 -5.37 7.77
N GLU A 229 -16.62 -6.05 7.67
CA GLU A 229 -16.73 -7.51 7.81
C GLU A 229 -15.83 -8.24 6.81
N LEU A 230 -15.74 -7.72 5.58
CA LEU A 230 -14.89 -8.27 4.53
C LEU A 230 -13.38 -8.10 4.82
N GLY A 231 -13.00 -7.27 5.80
CA GLY A 231 -11.62 -6.94 6.13
C GLY A 231 -11.01 -5.83 5.25
N VAL A 232 -11.86 -5.08 4.54
CA VAL A 232 -11.46 -3.88 3.81
C VAL A 232 -11.23 -2.74 4.79
N ASN A 233 -10.14 -2.00 4.60
CA ASN A 233 -9.76 -0.84 5.42
C ASN A 233 -9.50 0.41 4.57
N THR A 234 -9.69 0.34 3.25
CA THR A 234 -9.57 1.48 2.34
C THR A 234 -10.55 1.32 1.19
N ILE A 235 -11.37 2.34 0.94
CA ILE A 235 -12.23 2.42 -0.24
C ILE A 235 -11.66 3.45 -1.21
N SER A 236 -11.73 3.14 -2.50
CA SER A 236 -11.39 4.06 -3.59
C SER A 236 -12.62 4.27 -4.44
N LEU A 237 -13.14 5.49 -4.46
CA LEU A 237 -14.38 5.83 -5.15
C LEU A 237 -14.08 6.27 -6.58
N SER A 238 -14.88 5.76 -7.52
CA SER A 238 -14.99 6.32 -8.87
C SER A 238 -15.38 7.80 -8.83
N PRO A 239 -15.29 8.55 -9.94
CA PRO A 239 -15.63 9.96 -9.97
C PRO A 239 -17.05 10.24 -9.46
N ILE A 240 -17.16 11.18 -8.51
CA ILE A 240 -18.43 11.58 -7.87
C ILE A 240 -18.84 13.03 -8.19
N TYR A 241 -18.04 13.70 -9.02
CA TYR A 241 -18.15 15.12 -9.31
C TYR A 241 -19.38 15.45 -10.15
N GLU A 242 -19.87 16.69 -10.06
CA GLU A 242 -20.98 17.16 -10.89
C GLU A 242 -20.59 17.09 -12.38
N THR A 243 -21.32 16.25 -13.11
CA THR A 243 -21.23 16.13 -14.57
C THR A 243 -22.37 16.83 -15.31
N SER A 244 -22.19 17.03 -16.62
CA SER A 244 -23.21 17.62 -17.50
C SER A 244 -24.54 16.82 -17.46
N PRO A 245 -25.74 17.46 -17.37
CA PRO A 245 -27.05 16.81 -17.18
C PRO A 245 -27.52 15.80 -18.27
N GLN A 246 -26.71 15.58 -19.31
CA GLN A 246 -26.98 14.68 -20.44
C GLN A 246 -25.72 13.93 -20.86
N SER A 247 -24.66 13.97 -20.04
CA SER A 247 -23.44 13.24 -20.38
C SER A 247 -23.70 11.73 -20.35
N GLU A 248 -22.95 10.99 -21.17
CA GLU A 248 -22.86 9.54 -21.06
C GLU A 248 -21.57 9.09 -20.35
N SER A 249 -20.80 10.04 -19.80
CA SER A 249 -19.54 9.80 -19.14
C SER A 249 -19.50 10.43 -17.75
N ASP A 250 -19.05 9.64 -16.78
CA ASP A 250 -18.71 10.07 -15.42
C ASP A 250 -17.47 11.00 -15.36
N MET A 251 -16.86 11.27 -16.52
CA MET A 251 -15.68 12.12 -16.69
C MET A 251 -16.02 13.51 -17.27
N ASP A 252 -17.26 13.76 -17.73
CA ASP A 252 -17.69 15.09 -18.23
C ASP A 252 -17.98 16.05 -17.08
N ILE A 253 -16.94 16.37 -16.31
CA ILE A 253 -17.04 17.19 -15.10
C ILE A 253 -17.34 18.65 -15.48
N VAL A 254 -18.41 19.21 -14.91
CA VAL A 254 -18.74 20.64 -15.00
C VAL A 254 -18.35 21.41 -13.73
N ASN A 255 -18.14 20.70 -12.62
CA ASN A 255 -17.68 21.27 -11.35
C ASN A 255 -16.97 20.20 -10.50
N HIS A 256 -15.69 20.43 -10.20
CA HIS A 256 -14.82 19.50 -9.47
C HIS A 256 -15.03 19.49 -7.95
N THR A 257 -15.73 20.48 -7.39
CA THR A 257 -15.92 20.64 -5.94
C THR A 257 -17.40 20.49 -5.56
N SER A 258 -18.18 19.81 -6.38
CA SER A 258 -19.59 19.52 -6.12
C SER A 258 -19.90 18.08 -6.50
N ILE A 259 -20.85 17.48 -5.79
CA ILE A 259 -21.29 16.11 -6.02
C ILE A 259 -22.35 16.09 -7.12
N HIS A 260 -22.30 15.09 -8.01
CA HIS A 260 -23.36 14.88 -8.99
C HIS A 260 -24.69 14.59 -8.32
N LYS A 261 -25.76 15.23 -8.80
CA LYS A 261 -27.08 15.25 -8.13
C LYS A 261 -27.67 13.86 -7.86
N GLU A 262 -27.48 12.92 -8.78
CA GLU A 262 -27.96 11.53 -8.61
C GLU A 262 -27.16 10.74 -7.56
N LEU A 263 -25.94 11.17 -7.22
CA LEU A 263 -25.10 10.51 -6.23
C LEU A 263 -25.30 11.05 -4.81
N GLY A 264 -25.95 12.22 -4.68
CA GLY A 264 -26.26 12.85 -3.39
C GLY A 264 -25.71 14.26 -3.25
N THR A 265 -25.40 14.64 -2.01
CA THR A 265 -24.96 15.98 -1.63
C THR A 265 -23.56 15.96 -1.00
N LEU A 266 -22.99 17.15 -0.77
CA LEU A 266 -21.72 17.26 -0.04
C LEU A 266 -21.85 16.77 1.41
N ASP A 267 -23.01 16.97 2.05
CA ASP A 267 -23.27 16.48 3.41
C ASP A 267 -23.33 14.94 3.47
N ASP A 268 -23.84 14.31 2.41
CA ASP A 268 -23.82 12.84 2.28
C ASP A 268 -22.38 12.32 2.15
N PHE A 269 -21.53 13.05 1.43
CA PHE A 269 -20.10 12.75 1.32
C PHE A 269 -19.38 12.89 2.67
N ILE A 270 -19.59 14.01 3.38
CA ILE A 270 -19.00 14.24 4.71
C ILE A 270 -19.45 13.13 5.68
N SER A 271 -20.72 12.75 5.63
CA SER A 271 -21.27 11.65 6.44
C SER A 271 -20.60 10.30 6.10
N LEU A 272 -20.36 10.03 4.81
CA LEU A 272 -19.63 8.84 4.37
C LEU A 272 -18.19 8.83 4.90
N VAL A 273 -17.47 9.95 4.82
CA VAL A 273 -16.09 10.06 5.33
C VAL A 273 -16.04 9.84 6.84
N ASN A 274 -16.92 10.50 7.60
CA ASN A 274 -16.98 10.34 9.05
C ASN A 274 -17.29 8.90 9.46
N ASN A 275 -18.33 8.29 8.87
CA ASN A 275 -18.71 6.91 9.18
C ASN A 275 -17.65 5.89 8.75
N SER A 276 -16.88 6.19 7.70
CA SER A 276 -15.73 5.38 7.26
C SER A 276 -14.61 5.46 8.30
N ASN A 277 -14.28 6.67 8.76
CA ASN A 277 -13.26 6.90 9.80
C ASN A 277 -13.60 6.19 11.12
N GLU A 278 -14.87 6.22 11.55
CA GLU A 278 -15.35 5.48 12.74
C GLU A 278 -15.09 3.96 12.64
N ARG A 279 -15.06 3.42 11.42
CA ARG A 279 -14.79 2.00 11.14
C ARG A 279 -13.32 1.72 10.83
N GLY A 280 -12.47 2.74 10.83
CA GLY A 280 -11.07 2.64 10.41
C GLY A 280 -10.93 2.33 8.92
N ILE A 281 -11.87 2.82 8.10
CA ILE A 281 -11.84 2.74 6.64
C ILE A 281 -11.41 4.10 6.08
N LYS A 282 -10.36 4.07 5.25
CA LYS A 282 -9.80 5.26 4.58
C LYS A 282 -10.49 5.50 3.24
N VAL A 283 -10.64 6.76 2.83
CA VAL A 283 -11.36 7.15 1.60
C VAL A 283 -10.41 7.79 0.60
N ILE A 284 -10.28 7.18 -0.57
CA ILE A 284 -9.52 7.71 -1.72
C ILE A 284 -10.51 8.13 -2.81
N LEU A 285 -10.27 9.28 -3.45
CA LEU A 285 -11.06 9.74 -4.59
C LEU A 285 -10.30 9.63 -5.90
N ASP A 286 -10.96 9.18 -6.95
CA ASP A 286 -10.48 9.36 -8.32
C ASP A 286 -10.38 10.87 -8.64
N PHE A 287 -9.22 11.31 -9.11
CA PHE A 287 -8.86 12.67 -9.48
C PHE A 287 -8.55 12.74 -10.97
N ILE A 288 -9.16 13.70 -11.67
CA ILE A 288 -9.17 13.79 -13.13
C ILE A 288 -8.62 15.16 -13.53
N PRO A 289 -7.29 15.31 -13.62
CA PRO A 289 -6.67 16.61 -13.86
C PRO A 289 -6.55 16.99 -15.34
N ASN A 290 -6.81 16.06 -16.27
CA ASN A 290 -6.50 16.23 -17.69
C ASN A 290 -7.62 16.87 -18.52
N LEU A 291 -8.88 16.79 -18.07
CA LEU A 291 -10.03 17.21 -18.87
C LEU A 291 -11.16 17.77 -18.01
N THR A 292 -12.05 18.53 -18.66
CA THR A 292 -13.36 18.90 -18.10
C THR A 292 -14.42 18.71 -19.18
N SER A 293 -15.69 18.86 -18.84
CA SER A 293 -16.75 19.00 -19.85
C SER A 293 -16.58 20.29 -20.66
N LYS A 294 -16.98 20.27 -21.93
CA LYS A 294 -17.20 21.46 -22.77
C LYS A 294 -18.20 22.46 -22.15
N ASN A 295 -19.10 21.97 -21.29
CA ASN A 295 -20.07 22.78 -20.57
C ASN A 295 -19.52 23.42 -19.28
N HIS A 296 -18.28 23.09 -18.88
CA HIS A 296 -17.64 23.70 -17.72
C HIS A 296 -17.43 25.20 -17.96
N THR A 297 -17.60 26.00 -16.90
CA THR A 297 -17.37 27.45 -16.92
C THR A 297 -15.98 27.82 -17.46
N TRP A 298 -14.94 27.09 -17.04
CA TRP A 298 -13.58 27.25 -17.56
C TRP A 298 -13.51 27.14 -19.08
N PHE A 299 -14.13 26.13 -19.70
CA PHE A 299 -14.11 25.98 -21.16
C PHE A 299 -14.87 27.10 -21.84
N ARG A 300 -16.07 27.44 -21.35
CA ARG A 300 -16.90 28.53 -21.91
C ARG A 300 -16.20 29.88 -21.84
N ASP A 301 -15.58 30.19 -20.71
CA ASP A 301 -14.79 31.42 -20.50
C ASP A 301 -13.55 31.41 -21.41
N SER A 302 -12.90 30.25 -21.58
CA SER A 302 -11.76 30.12 -22.49
C SER A 302 -12.18 30.31 -23.95
N ALA A 303 -13.21 29.59 -24.42
CA ALA A 303 -13.66 29.60 -25.81
C ALA A 303 -14.19 30.98 -26.24
N SER A 304 -14.89 31.70 -25.38
CA SER A 304 -15.47 33.01 -25.68
C SER A 304 -14.48 34.19 -25.60
N SER A 305 -13.24 33.95 -25.20
CA SER A 305 -12.30 35.03 -24.88
C SER A 305 -11.37 35.39 -26.03
N ALA A 306 -11.67 36.51 -26.70
CA ALA A 306 -10.72 37.21 -27.56
C ALA A 306 -9.68 38.03 -26.77
N ASP A 307 -9.97 38.32 -25.50
CA ASP A 307 -9.15 39.15 -24.62
C ASP A 307 -7.94 38.39 -24.05
N THR A 308 -6.74 38.83 -24.38
CA THR A 308 -5.49 38.28 -23.86
C THR A 308 -5.29 38.46 -22.35
N SER A 309 -6.04 39.37 -21.72
CA SER A 309 -6.00 39.60 -20.27
C SER A 309 -6.78 38.55 -19.47
N ASN A 310 -7.68 37.79 -20.11
CA ASN A 310 -8.44 36.74 -19.43
C ASN A 310 -7.52 35.58 -19.01
N LEU A 311 -7.41 35.38 -17.70
CA LEU A 311 -6.58 34.32 -17.11
C LEU A 311 -6.98 32.90 -17.57
N LYS A 312 -8.25 32.69 -17.95
CA LYS A 312 -8.78 31.41 -18.44
C LYS A 312 -8.57 31.18 -19.94
N ARG A 313 -8.09 32.18 -20.69
CA ARG A 313 -7.87 32.07 -22.14
C ARG A 313 -6.98 30.89 -22.52
N ASN A 314 -6.01 30.54 -21.68
CA ASN A 314 -5.05 29.46 -21.91
C ASN A 314 -5.29 28.23 -21.02
N TYR A 315 -6.49 28.07 -20.46
CA TYR A 315 -6.83 26.90 -19.62
C TYR A 315 -6.95 25.59 -20.42
N TYR A 316 -7.17 25.66 -21.73
CA TYR A 316 -7.26 24.50 -22.62
C TYR A 316 -6.24 24.61 -23.75
N VAL A 317 -5.97 23.48 -24.40
CA VAL A 317 -5.07 23.42 -25.56
C VAL A 317 -5.83 23.87 -26.81
N TRP A 318 -5.54 25.08 -27.28
CA TRP A 318 -6.13 25.71 -28.47
C TRP A 318 -5.09 25.91 -29.55
N VAL A 319 -5.39 25.47 -30.77
CA VAL A 319 -4.48 25.57 -31.91
C VAL A 319 -5.24 25.97 -33.18
N GLU A 320 -4.63 26.81 -34.02
CA GLU A 320 -5.15 27.11 -35.35
C GLU A 320 -5.09 25.85 -36.23
N GLY A 321 -6.07 25.67 -37.12
CA GLY A 321 -6.01 24.54 -38.06
C GLY A 321 -4.86 24.68 -39.06
N HIS A 322 -4.49 23.57 -39.70
CA HIS A 322 -3.41 23.58 -40.68
C HIS A 322 -3.73 24.58 -41.81
N ASN A 323 -2.77 25.45 -42.15
CA ASN A 323 -2.95 26.59 -43.07
C ASN A 323 -4.15 27.51 -42.72
N ASN A 324 -4.45 27.69 -41.43
CA ASN A 324 -5.57 28.49 -40.92
C ASN A 324 -6.95 28.02 -41.42
N SER A 325 -7.06 26.72 -41.74
CA SER A 325 -8.31 26.11 -42.20
C SER A 325 -9.17 25.65 -41.03
N ALA A 326 -10.48 25.92 -41.07
CA ALA A 326 -11.45 25.36 -40.13
C ALA A 326 -11.76 23.86 -40.35
N HIS A 327 -11.23 23.26 -41.41
CA HIS A 327 -11.53 21.88 -41.82
C HIS A 327 -10.33 20.94 -41.76
N MET A 328 -9.13 21.47 -41.54
CA MET A 328 -7.91 20.68 -41.43
C MET A 328 -7.37 20.82 -40.01
N ALA A 329 -7.41 19.71 -39.27
CA ALA A 329 -6.84 19.64 -37.94
C ALA A 329 -5.35 20.06 -37.95
N PRO A 330 -4.80 20.54 -36.82
CA PRO A 330 -3.42 21.00 -36.76
C PRO A 330 -2.38 19.93 -37.12
N ASN A 331 -2.65 18.68 -36.74
CA ASN A 331 -1.81 17.51 -36.97
C ASN A 331 -2.67 16.23 -37.02
N ASN A 332 -2.02 15.07 -37.15
CA ASN A 332 -2.67 13.76 -37.31
C ASN A 332 -3.07 13.04 -36.00
N TRP A 333 -3.11 13.73 -34.86
CA TRP A 333 -3.42 13.07 -33.58
C TRP A 333 -4.83 12.47 -33.56
N ILE A 334 -4.93 11.26 -32.99
CA ILE A 334 -6.15 10.45 -32.94
C ILE A 334 -6.65 10.31 -31.51
N SER A 335 -7.96 10.44 -31.30
CA SER A 335 -8.61 10.20 -30.02
C SER A 335 -8.51 8.72 -29.64
N VAL A 336 -8.43 8.41 -28.35
CA VAL A 336 -8.53 7.05 -27.78
C VAL A 336 -9.77 6.32 -28.29
N TYR A 337 -10.80 7.08 -28.66
CA TYR A 337 -12.05 6.55 -29.17
C TYR A 337 -12.15 6.45 -30.69
N ASP A 338 -11.02 6.61 -31.40
CA ASP A 338 -10.87 6.67 -32.85
C ASP A 338 -11.32 8.02 -33.45
N GLY A 339 -10.76 8.38 -34.60
CA GLY A 339 -10.96 9.68 -35.25
C GLY A 339 -10.08 10.81 -34.69
N SER A 340 -10.19 12.01 -35.27
CA SER A 340 -9.37 13.18 -34.90
C SER A 340 -9.47 13.51 -33.41
N ALA A 341 -8.33 13.74 -32.75
CA ALA A 341 -8.26 14.28 -31.39
C ALA A 341 -8.55 15.80 -31.33
N TRP A 342 -8.85 16.41 -32.47
CA TRP A 342 -9.12 17.84 -32.61
C TRP A 342 -10.55 18.10 -33.06
N SER A 343 -11.19 19.06 -32.39
CA SER A 343 -12.51 19.58 -32.74
C SER A 343 -12.46 21.10 -32.94
N PHE A 344 -13.03 21.59 -34.04
CA PHE A 344 -13.10 23.03 -34.32
C PHE A 344 -14.18 23.69 -33.47
N ASP A 345 -13.85 24.78 -32.78
CA ASP A 345 -14.83 25.61 -32.09
C ASP A 345 -15.04 26.94 -32.84
N ALA A 346 -16.26 27.13 -33.35
CA ALA A 346 -16.61 28.30 -34.14
C ALA A 346 -16.56 29.62 -33.34
N SER A 347 -16.76 29.59 -32.02
CA SER A 347 -16.74 30.81 -31.20
C SER A 347 -15.33 31.36 -31.05
N ARG A 348 -14.33 30.48 -31.01
CA ARG A 348 -12.91 30.84 -30.92
C ARG A 348 -12.19 30.83 -32.27
N SER A 349 -12.80 30.25 -33.30
CA SER A 349 -12.18 30.01 -34.61
C SER A 349 -10.86 29.23 -34.53
N MET A 350 -10.78 28.28 -33.61
CA MET A 350 -9.60 27.44 -33.36
C MET A 350 -10.04 26.01 -33.05
N PHE A 351 -9.12 25.05 -33.20
CA PHE A 351 -9.31 23.69 -32.71
C PHE A 351 -8.97 23.60 -31.22
N TYR A 352 -9.73 22.81 -30.48
CA TYR A 352 -9.36 22.35 -29.15
C TYR A 352 -9.02 20.86 -29.17
N LEU A 353 -8.06 20.48 -28.32
CA LEU A 353 -7.66 19.08 -28.12
C LEU A 353 -8.68 18.34 -27.25
N HIS A 354 -8.95 17.09 -27.60
CA HIS A 354 -9.64 16.09 -26.79
C HIS A 354 -9.06 14.69 -27.06
N ASN A 355 -8.34 14.10 -26.09
CA ASN A 355 -7.84 12.72 -26.26
C ASN A 355 -8.95 11.67 -26.14
N PHE A 356 -10.13 12.05 -25.65
CA PHE A 356 -11.28 11.17 -25.45
C PHE A 356 -12.48 11.69 -26.26
N LEU A 357 -13.62 11.95 -25.62
CA LEU A 357 -14.82 12.46 -26.30
C LEU A 357 -14.68 13.93 -26.69
N THR A 358 -15.38 14.34 -27.75
CA THR A 358 -15.45 15.76 -28.17
C THR A 358 -16.06 16.68 -27.10
N THR A 359 -16.81 16.12 -26.15
CA THR A 359 -17.34 16.79 -24.96
C THR A 359 -16.32 16.96 -23.84
N GLN A 360 -15.11 16.40 -23.98
CA GLN A 360 -14.04 16.34 -22.98
C GLN A 360 -12.78 17.10 -23.44
N PRO A 361 -12.84 18.44 -23.61
CA PRO A 361 -11.68 19.24 -23.93
C PRO A 361 -10.58 19.12 -22.88
N GLU A 362 -9.33 19.04 -23.34
CA GLU A 362 -8.17 18.86 -22.48
C GLU A 362 -7.67 20.17 -21.86
N LEU A 363 -7.41 20.10 -20.56
CA LEU A 363 -6.79 21.16 -19.79
C LEU A 363 -5.31 21.30 -20.17
N ASN A 364 -4.87 22.54 -20.32
CA ASN A 364 -3.47 22.87 -20.52
C ASN A 364 -2.74 22.86 -19.16
N LEU A 365 -2.20 21.70 -18.79
CA LEU A 365 -1.42 21.52 -17.56
C LEU A 365 -0.07 22.26 -17.56
N ARG A 366 0.29 23.00 -18.61
CA ARG A 366 1.41 23.97 -18.57
C ARG A 366 0.99 25.34 -18.01
N SER A 367 -0.32 25.65 -18.00
CA SER A 367 -0.86 26.88 -17.40
C SER A 367 -0.72 26.88 -15.88
N SER A 368 -0.13 27.95 -15.32
CA SER A 368 -0.04 28.12 -13.86
C SER A 368 -1.42 28.25 -13.21
N GLY A 369 -2.39 28.86 -13.90
CA GLY A 369 -3.77 28.97 -13.42
C GLY A 369 -4.42 27.60 -13.24
N VAL A 370 -4.31 26.72 -14.26
CA VAL A 370 -4.84 25.35 -14.20
C VAL A 370 -4.19 24.55 -13.07
N LYS A 371 -2.84 24.62 -12.95
CA LYS A 371 -2.12 23.95 -11.85
C LYS A 371 -2.64 24.38 -10.49
N LYS A 372 -2.84 25.69 -10.30
CA LYS A 372 -3.35 26.23 -9.03
C LYS A 372 -4.77 25.74 -8.75
N GLU A 373 -5.69 25.86 -9.71
CA GLU A 373 -7.09 25.43 -9.56
C GLU A 373 -7.18 23.95 -9.20
N LEU A 374 -6.38 23.10 -9.84
CA LEU A 374 -6.33 21.66 -9.54
C LEU A 374 -5.76 21.37 -8.15
N THR A 375 -4.76 22.13 -7.69
CA THR A 375 -4.28 22.05 -6.30
C THR A 375 -5.34 22.52 -5.31
N ASP A 376 -6.07 23.60 -5.62
CA ASP A 376 -7.18 24.09 -4.79
C ASP A 376 -8.33 23.04 -4.71
N VAL A 377 -8.62 22.34 -5.81
CA VAL A 377 -9.57 21.20 -5.83
C VAL A 377 -9.10 20.08 -4.91
N MET A 378 -7.82 19.69 -4.98
CA MET A 378 -7.28 18.68 -4.06
C MET A 378 -7.42 19.15 -2.60
N GLN A 379 -7.07 20.40 -2.31
CA GLN A 379 -7.20 20.97 -0.97
C GLN A 379 -8.65 20.92 -0.46
N PHE A 380 -9.62 21.32 -1.28
CA PHE A 380 -11.04 21.26 -0.93
C PHE A 380 -11.46 19.86 -0.45
N TRP A 381 -11.08 18.80 -1.16
CA TRP A 381 -11.43 17.43 -0.78
C TRP A 381 -10.65 16.92 0.44
N LEU A 382 -9.40 17.38 0.61
CA LEU A 382 -8.60 17.06 1.80
C LEU A 382 -9.18 17.71 3.06
N ASP A 383 -9.69 18.92 2.96
CA ASP A 383 -10.36 19.64 4.06
C ASP A 383 -11.65 18.92 4.49
N LEU A 384 -12.27 18.16 3.58
CA LEU A 384 -13.42 17.28 3.85
C LEU A 384 -13.03 15.88 4.35
N GLY A 385 -11.73 15.60 4.52
CA GLY A 385 -11.24 14.38 5.13
C GLY A 385 -10.88 13.24 4.18
N VAL A 386 -10.71 13.49 2.88
CA VAL A 386 -10.20 12.48 1.92
C VAL A 386 -8.76 12.06 2.25
N ASP A 387 -8.47 10.76 2.31
CA ASP A 387 -7.15 10.21 2.68
C ASP A 387 -6.18 10.06 1.51
N GLY A 388 -6.63 10.31 0.28
CA GLY A 388 -5.76 10.24 -0.89
C GLY A 388 -6.47 10.41 -2.21
N PHE A 389 -5.68 10.45 -3.27
CA PHE A 389 -6.17 10.61 -4.64
C PHE A 389 -5.64 9.52 -5.55
N PHE A 390 -6.48 9.10 -6.49
CA PHE A 390 -6.10 8.27 -7.61
C PHE A 390 -6.15 9.12 -8.88
N ILE A 391 -5.01 9.37 -9.51
CA ILE A 391 -4.95 10.09 -10.79
C ILE A 391 -5.37 9.14 -11.92
N ARG A 392 -6.50 9.45 -12.55
CA ARG A 392 -7.04 8.72 -13.71
C ARG A 392 -6.41 9.21 -15.01
N ASN A 393 -6.28 8.32 -15.99
CA ASN A 393 -5.77 8.61 -17.32
C ASN A 393 -4.41 9.32 -17.31
N SER A 394 -3.54 8.96 -16.36
CA SER A 394 -2.38 9.79 -16.02
C SER A 394 -1.29 9.82 -17.11
N GLY A 395 -1.38 8.95 -18.13
CA GLY A 395 -0.53 9.04 -19.32
C GLY A 395 -0.86 10.20 -20.25
N TYR A 396 -2.06 10.79 -20.18
CA TYR A 396 -2.54 11.82 -21.11
C TYR A 396 -2.39 13.26 -20.57
N LEU A 397 -1.60 13.48 -19.51
CA LEU A 397 -1.53 14.81 -18.87
C LEU A 397 -0.81 15.88 -19.71
N PHE A 398 0.10 15.47 -20.58
CA PHE A 398 0.89 16.39 -21.39
C PHE A 398 1.00 15.87 -22.81
N GLN A 399 1.05 16.81 -23.75
CA GLN A 399 1.24 16.56 -25.18
C GLN A 399 2.42 17.37 -25.69
N ASP A 400 2.94 16.98 -26.85
CA ASP A 400 4.09 17.61 -27.47
C ASP A 400 3.84 19.09 -27.74
N TYR A 401 4.83 19.91 -27.38
CA TYR A 401 4.73 21.35 -27.52
C TYR A 401 4.80 21.80 -28.98
N ASP A 402 5.58 21.08 -29.79
CA ASP A 402 5.80 21.40 -31.20
C ASP A 402 4.69 20.84 -32.10
N LEU A 403 3.68 20.17 -31.53
CA LEU A 403 2.51 19.61 -32.20
C LEU A 403 2.86 18.69 -33.38
N ARG A 404 3.96 17.94 -33.27
CA ARG A 404 4.44 17.06 -34.34
C ARG A 404 3.45 15.93 -34.62
N ASP A 405 3.40 15.50 -35.88
CA ASP A 405 2.63 14.33 -36.29
C ASP A 405 3.17 13.05 -35.64
N GLU A 406 2.25 12.19 -35.20
CA GLU A 406 2.53 10.84 -34.71
C GLU A 406 2.86 9.91 -35.87
N SER A 407 3.66 8.89 -35.59
CA SER A 407 4.07 7.91 -36.61
C SER A 407 3.06 6.76 -36.71
N LEU A 408 2.70 6.37 -37.94
CA LEU A 408 1.95 5.14 -38.18
C LEU A 408 2.80 3.91 -37.83
N LEU A 409 2.19 2.97 -37.11
CA LEU A 409 2.82 1.69 -36.81
C LEU A 409 2.97 0.84 -38.09
N PRO A 410 4.03 0.00 -38.18
CA PRO A 410 4.23 -0.87 -39.33
C PRO A 410 3.00 -1.74 -39.61
N ASN A 411 2.63 -1.88 -40.89
CA ASN A 411 1.50 -2.69 -41.38
C ASN A 411 0.10 -2.22 -40.93
N LYS A 412 -0.05 -1.01 -40.40
CA LYS A 412 -1.35 -0.39 -40.16
C LYS A 412 -1.70 0.55 -41.30
N THR A 413 -2.94 0.50 -41.77
CA THR A 413 -3.45 1.30 -42.89
C THR A 413 -4.69 2.12 -42.54
N ASP A 414 -5.32 1.84 -41.39
CA ASP A 414 -6.46 2.60 -40.91
C ASP A 414 -5.95 3.84 -40.16
N ASP A 415 -5.90 4.96 -40.84
CA ASP A 415 -5.40 6.24 -40.34
C ASP A 415 -6.34 6.91 -39.33
N LYS A 416 -7.49 6.31 -39.04
CA LYS A 416 -8.46 6.80 -38.05
C LYS A 416 -8.46 6.00 -36.75
N ALA A 417 -7.90 4.80 -36.75
CA ALA A 417 -7.87 3.96 -35.56
C ALA A 417 -6.74 4.41 -34.62
N TYR A 418 -7.05 4.57 -33.33
CA TYR A 418 -6.07 4.94 -32.31
C TYR A 418 -4.89 3.95 -32.31
N SER A 419 -5.22 2.66 -32.32
CA SER A 419 -4.24 1.55 -32.35
C SER A 419 -3.34 1.47 -33.58
N SER A 420 -3.50 2.37 -34.56
CA SER A 420 -2.65 2.45 -35.75
C SER A 420 -1.42 3.33 -35.57
N TYR A 421 -1.35 4.14 -34.51
CA TYR A 421 -0.26 5.11 -34.30
C TYR A 421 0.62 4.74 -33.10
N ASP A 422 1.88 5.17 -33.16
CA ASP A 422 2.76 5.27 -32.01
C ASP A 422 2.49 6.62 -31.34
N HIS A 423 2.06 6.62 -30.07
CA HIS A 423 1.58 7.81 -29.36
C HIS A 423 2.70 8.53 -28.59
N ALA A 424 3.86 8.68 -29.21
CA ALA A 424 5.07 9.19 -28.56
C ALA A 424 4.95 10.68 -28.17
N TYR A 425 4.07 11.43 -28.83
CA TYR A 425 3.85 12.86 -28.63
C TYR A 425 2.60 13.19 -27.82
N THR A 426 1.72 12.22 -27.57
CA THR A 426 0.44 12.43 -26.87
C THR A 426 0.28 11.60 -25.61
N TYR A 427 1.18 10.63 -25.37
CA TYR A 427 1.09 9.72 -24.23
C TYR A 427 2.42 9.58 -23.49
N GLY A 428 2.37 9.77 -22.18
CA GLY A 428 3.44 9.37 -21.28
C GLY A 428 4.67 10.28 -21.28
N LEU A 429 4.51 11.55 -21.66
CA LEU A 429 5.57 12.56 -21.72
C LEU A 429 6.24 12.81 -20.36
N SER A 430 7.51 13.23 -20.41
CA SER A 430 8.38 13.31 -19.22
C SER A 430 7.94 14.34 -18.18
N GLU A 431 7.21 15.38 -18.58
CA GLU A 431 6.70 16.43 -17.69
C GLU A 431 5.75 15.90 -16.61
N ILE A 432 5.12 14.74 -16.86
CA ILE A 432 4.28 14.03 -15.90
C ILE A 432 5.03 13.82 -14.58
N HIS A 433 6.31 13.48 -14.62
CA HIS A 433 7.10 13.21 -13.40
C HIS A 433 7.28 14.46 -12.54
N ASP A 434 7.43 15.66 -13.13
CA ASP A 434 7.49 16.91 -12.36
C ASP A 434 6.13 17.22 -11.73
N MET A 435 5.03 16.98 -12.46
CA MET A 435 3.69 17.19 -11.93
C MET A 435 3.40 16.28 -10.74
N PHE A 436 3.70 14.98 -10.85
CA PHE A 436 3.52 14.05 -9.72
C PHE A 436 4.38 14.42 -8.53
N ALA A 437 5.62 14.86 -8.75
CA ALA A 437 6.48 15.29 -7.65
C ALA A 437 5.95 16.56 -6.96
N ARG A 438 5.29 17.46 -7.68
CA ARG A 438 4.63 18.64 -7.09
C ARG A 438 3.40 18.24 -6.27
N TRP A 439 2.54 17.38 -6.81
CA TRP A 439 1.38 16.89 -6.07
C TRP A 439 1.79 16.06 -4.85
N ARG A 440 2.78 15.16 -4.98
CA ARG A 440 3.34 14.41 -3.85
C ARG A 440 3.84 15.35 -2.74
N ALA A 441 4.65 16.35 -3.09
CA ALA A 441 5.15 17.33 -2.13
C ALA A 441 4.02 18.11 -1.44
N PHE A 442 3.01 18.56 -2.19
CA PHE A 442 1.82 19.22 -1.63
C PHE A 442 1.06 18.31 -0.64
N LEU A 443 0.86 17.05 -1.00
CA LEU A 443 0.18 16.07 -0.16
C LEU A 443 0.97 15.69 1.09
N ASP A 444 2.30 15.60 0.99
CA ASP A 444 3.19 15.38 2.14
C ASP A 444 3.15 16.58 3.11
N ASP A 445 3.21 17.80 2.57
CA ASP A 445 3.11 19.03 3.38
C ASP A 445 1.76 19.09 4.11
N TYR A 446 0.65 18.94 3.39
CA TYR A 446 -0.69 18.94 3.98
C TYR A 446 -0.86 17.85 5.04
N GLY A 447 -0.40 16.63 4.77
CA GLY A 447 -0.47 15.50 5.70
C GLY A 447 0.31 15.75 7.00
N ASN A 448 1.48 16.38 6.88
CA ASN A 448 2.35 16.69 8.02
C ASN A 448 1.86 17.89 8.85
N THR A 449 1.37 18.94 8.21
CA THR A 449 1.01 20.20 8.90
C THR A 449 -0.43 20.22 9.39
N SER A 450 -1.36 19.72 8.58
CA SER A 450 -2.80 19.93 8.78
C SER A 450 -3.48 18.70 9.37
N ARG A 451 -3.22 17.51 8.82
CA ARG A 451 -3.94 16.27 9.20
C ARG A 451 -3.23 15.44 10.27
N HIS A 452 -1.90 15.54 10.36
CA HIS A 452 -1.05 14.62 11.14
C HIS A 452 -1.25 13.15 10.74
N ASP A 453 -1.54 12.89 9.46
CA ASP A 453 -1.71 11.56 8.88
C ASP A 453 -1.27 11.57 7.40
N TYR A 454 -0.81 10.42 6.90
CA TYR A 454 -0.24 10.31 5.57
C TYR A 454 -1.31 10.35 4.46
N ILE A 455 -1.14 11.21 3.45
CA ILE A 455 -2.05 11.27 2.29
C ILE A 455 -1.45 10.50 1.11
N VAL A 456 -2.17 9.52 0.57
CA VAL A 456 -1.65 8.66 -0.52
C VAL A 456 -1.97 9.21 -1.91
N LEU A 457 -1.06 9.02 -2.86
CA LEU A 457 -1.24 9.34 -4.27
C LEU A 457 -1.03 8.08 -5.13
N LEU A 458 -2.03 7.75 -5.94
CA LEU A 458 -2.00 6.65 -6.89
C LEU A 458 -2.11 7.19 -8.31
N ALA A 459 -1.62 6.45 -9.30
CA ALA A 459 -1.81 6.79 -10.70
C ALA A 459 -1.87 5.55 -11.60
N ASP A 460 -2.68 5.60 -12.64
CA ASP A 460 -2.77 4.57 -13.67
C ASP A 460 -1.86 4.88 -14.88
N ARG A 461 -1.23 3.85 -15.45
CA ARG A 461 -0.57 3.94 -16.76
C ARG A 461 -0.63 2.59 -17.45
N VAL A 462 -0.86 2.62 -18.74
CA VAL A 462 -0.66 1.46 -19.63
C VAL A 462 0.68 1.66 -20.32
N GLY A 463 1.51 0.63 -20.41
CA GLY A 463 2.85 0.75 -21.00
C GLY A 463 3.79 -0.28 -20.42
N SER A 464 5.10 -0.11 -20.66
CA SER A 464 6.10 -1.02 -20.11
C SER A 464 6.28 -0.82 -18.60
N SER A 465 6.70 -1.88 -17.89
CA SER A 465 6.90 -1.82 -16.43
C SER A 465 7.91 -0.76 -16.04
N LYS A 466 8.95 -0.55 -16.85
CA LYS A 466 9.93 0.51 -16.63
C LYS A 466 9.28 1.89 -16.57
N GLU A 467 8.44 2.22 -17.55
CA GLU A 467 7.78 3.53 -17.62
C GLU A 467 6.78 3.74 -16.47
N VAL A 468 6.02 2.70 -16.14
CA VAL A 468 5.07 2.73 -15.01
C VAL A 468 5.82 2.93 -13.69
N LEU A 469 6.94 2.24 -13.48
CA LEU A 469 7.73 2.32 -12.24
C LEU A 469 8.49 3.65 -12.10
N GLU A 470 8.75 4.37 -13.18
CA GLU A 470 9.33 5.72 -13.12
C GLU A 470 8.36 6.75 -12.48
N TYR A 471 7.06 6.42 -12.35
CA TYR A 471 6.11 7.26 -11.62
C TYR A 471 6.38 7.32 -10.12
N TYR A 472 7.12 6.36 -9.55
CA TYR A 472 7.59 6.45 -8.16
C TYR A 472 8.49 7.67 -7.92
N GLY A 473 9.11 8.22 -8.96
CA GLY A 473 9.97 9.39 -8.86
C GLY A 473 11.20 9.33 -9.75
N ARG A 474 11.74 10.50 -10.06
CA ARG A 474 13.00 10.70 -10.80
C ARG A 474 13.84 11.75 -10.09
N PHE A 475 15.15 11.72 -10.33
CA PHE A 475 16.09 12.77 -9.86
C PHE A 475 15.96 13.08 -8.36
N ASN A 476 15.82 12.05 -7.52
CA ASN A 476 15.67 12.19 -6.07
C ASN A 476 14.44 13.00 -5.61
N ARG A 477 13.39 13.06 -6.43
CA ARG A 477 12.08 13.57 -6.06
C ARG A 477 11.07 12.44 -6.10
N ASP A 478 10.32 12.29 -5.01
CA ASP A 478 9.26 11.29 -4.92
C ASP A 478 8.09 11.69 -5.81
N GLY A 479 7.59 10.71 -6.57
CA GLY A 479 6.36 10.82 -7.35
C GLY A 479 5.19 10.15 -6.60
N VAL A 480 4.39 9.35 -7.30
CA VAL A 480 3.23 8.69 -6.71
C VAL A 480 3.64 7.57 -5.75
N ASN A 481 2.81 7.27 -4.75
CA ASN A 481 3.06 6.17 -3.81
C ASN A 481 2.82 4.81 -4.44
N LEU A 482 1.84 4.70 -5.32
CA LEU A 482 1.46 3.47 -6.00
C LEU A 482 1.13 3.77 -7.46
N PRO A 483 2.08 3.58 -8.39
CA PRO A 483 1.72 3.40 -9.78
C PRO A 483 1.07 2.03 -9.93
N LEU A 484 -0.14 1.99 -10.48
CA LEU A 484 -0.89 0.75 -10.55
C LEU A 484 -0.21 -0.31 -11.41
N ASN A 485 -0.14 -1.53 -10.87
CA ASN A 485 0.41 -2.69 -11.53
C ASN A 485 -0.61 -3.29 -12.53
N ASN A 486 -0.86 -2.58 -13.63
CA ASN A 486 -1.82 -3.01 -14.64
C ASN A 486 -1.41 -4.30 -15.37
N PHE A 487 -0.17 -4.78 -15.24
CA PHE A 487 0.28 -6.07 -15.80
C PHE A 487 -0.48 -7.27 -15.23
N CYS A 488 -1.06 -7.13 -14.03
CA CYS A 488 -1.97 -8.13 -13.48
C CYS A 488 -3.21 -8.37 -14.36
N LEU A 489 -3.58 -7.39 -15.19
CA LEU A 489 -4.74 -7.44 -16.07
C LEU A 489 -4.45 -8.15 -17.40
N ASP A 490 -3.18 -8.33 -17.75
CA ASP A 490 -2.74 -9.07 -18.94
C ASP A 490 -2.76 -10.59 -18.72
N LEU A 491 -2.89 -11.03 -17.46
CA LEU A 491 -3.00 -12.44 -17.10
C LEU A 491 -4.40 -12.97 -17.45
N ASP A 492 -4.43 -14.19 -17.97
CA ASP A 492 -5.61 -14.89 -18.45
C ASP A 492 -5.58 -16.39 -18.07
N GLU A 493 -6.60 -17.13 -18.50
CA GLU A 493 -6.71 -18.58 -18.26
C GLU A 493 -5.57 -19.43 -18.86
N TYR A 494 -4.77 -18.88 -19.78
CA TYR A 494 -3.68 -19.58 -20.47
C TYR A 494 -2.29 -19.29 -19.88
N SER A 495 -2.20 -18.31 -18.99
CA SER A 495 -0.92 -17.81 -18.45
C SER A 495 -0.16 -18.88 -17.65
N GLY A 496 -0.86 -19.77 -16.95
CA GLY A 496 -0.26 -20.84 -16.14
C GLY A 496 0.66 -20.34 -15.01
N GLY A 497 1.39 -21.26 -14.37
CA GLY A 497 2.31 -20.92 -13.28
C GLY A 497 3.50 -20.07 -13.75
N HIS A 498 4.05 -20.36 -14.93
CA HIS A 498 5.22 -19.64 -15.46
C HIS A 498 4.88 -18.21 -15.89
N GLY A 499 3.73 -18.00 -16.57
CA GLY A 499 3.30 -16.66 -16.99
C GLY A 499 3.03 -15.75 -15.80
N VAL A 500 2.36 -16.28 -14.76
CA VAL A 500 2.17 -15.56 -13.49
C VAL A 500 3.51 -15.19 -12.85
N ALA A 501 4.46 -16.14 -12.78
CA ALA A 501 5.78 -15.88 -12.23
C ALA A 501 6.54 -14.80 -13.03
N GLN A 502 6.39 -14.78 -14.36
CA GLN A 502 7.04 -13.79 -15.21
C GLN A 502 6.54 -12.37 -14.90
N VAL A 503 5.21 -12.18 -14.82
CA VAL A 503 4.62 -10.88 -14.46
C VAL A 503 5.07 -10.43 -13.08
N VAL A 504 5.03 -11.34 -12.10
CA VAL A 504 5.48 -11.05 -10.72
C VAL A 504 6.95 -10.66 -10.67
N ARG A 505 7.83 -11.45 -11.30
CA ARG A 505 9.28 -11.20 -11.35
C ARG A 505 9.58 -9.88 -12.04
N GLN A 506 8.90 -9.58 -13.15
CA GLN A 506 9.11 -8.35 -13.90
C GLN A 506 8.83 -7.14 -13.02
N TRP A 507 7.72 -7.14 -12.28
CA TRP A 507 7.37 -6.05 -11.38
C TRP A 507 8.35 -5.92 -10.21
N ILE A 508 8.56 -7.01 -9.45
CA ILE A 508 9.39 -6.99 -8.24
C ILE A 508 10.86 -6.66 -8.55
N LYS A 509 11.43 -7.19 -9.63
CA LYS A 509 12.83 -6.93 -10.00
C LYS A 509 13.06 -5.54 -10.54
N SER A 510 12.08 -4.96 -11.22
CA SER A 510 12.22 -3.64 -11.85
C SER A 510 11.90 -2.51 -10.87
N MET A 511 11.20 -2.80 -9.78
CA MET A 511 10.79 -1.80 -8.80
C MET A 511 12.01 -1.16 -8.11
N PRO A 512 12.09 0.18 -8.02
CA PRO A 512 13.18 0.84 -7.31
C PRO A 512 13.21 0.45 -5.83
N ALA A 513 14.42 0.38 -5.26
CA ALA A 513 14.60 0.02 -3.86
C ALA A 513 13.82 0.97 -2.93
N GLY A 514 13.19 0.40 -1.90
CA GLY A 514 12.38 1.16 -0.94
C GLY A 514 10.96 1.52 -1.40
N ARG A 515 10.58 1.19 -2.64
CA ARG A 515 9.21 1.38 -3.14
C ARG A 515 8.30 0.20 -2.79
N TRP A 516 6.99 0.40 -2.93
CA TRP A 516 5.97 -0.49 -2.39
C TRP A 516 5.08 -1.08 -3.49
N ALA A 517 5.05 -2.39 -3.64
CA ALA A 517 4.28 -3.04 -4.70
C ALA A 517 2.76 -2.93 -4.50
N ASN A 518 2.00 -3.22 -5.56
CA ASN A 518 0.55 -3.40 -5.52
C ASN A 518 0.12 -4.48 -6.52
N TRP A 519 -1.05 -5.06 -6.30
CA TRP A 519 -1.59 -6.17 -7.09
C TRP A 519 -3.08 -5.97 -7.34
N LEU A 520 -3.48 -6.00 -8.61
CA LEU A 520 -4.85 -5.67 -9.01
C LEU A 520 -5.68 -6.92 -9.30
N GLY A 521 -6.90 -6.97 -8.76
CA GLY A 521 -7.94 -7.91 -9.18
C GLY A 521 -8.61 -7.50 -10.50
N GLY A 522 -8.97 -6.21 -10.60
CA GLY A 522 -9.63 -5.60 -11.74
C GLY A 522 -9.82 -4.10 -11.56
N ILE A 523 -10.35 -3.45 -12.58
CA ILE A 523 -10.77 -2.03 -12.58
C ILE A 523 -12.01 -1.83 -13.47
N ASP A 524 -12.59 -0.64 -13.43
CA ASP A 524 -13.80 -0.24 -14.15
C ASP A 524 -13.64 -0.09 -15.68
N THR A 525 -12.44 -0.35 -16.19
CA THR A 525 -12.07 -0.30 -17.63
C THR A 525 -11.45 -1.60 -18.14
N SER A 526 -11.40 -2.64 -17.31
CA SER A 526 -10.87 -3.97 -17.66
C SER A 526 -11.96 -5.04 -17.54
N PRO A 527 -11.97 -6.09 -18.39
CA PRO A 527 -12.85 -7.23 -18.19
C PRO A 527 -12.78 -7.77 -16.76
N ARG A 528 -13.91 -8.21 -16.17
CA ARG A 528 -13.95 -8.69 -14.77
C ARG A 528 -13.05 -9.89 -14.56
N LEU A 529 -12.60 -10.11 -13.32
CA LEU A 529 -11.64 -11.17 -13.01
C LEU A 529 -12.07 -12.55 -13.53
N ILE A 530 -13.32 -12.94 -13.29
CA ILE A 530 -13.86 -14.24 -13.75
C ILE A 530 -14.01 -14.30 -15.27
N ASP A 531 -14.24 -13.19 -15.94
CA ASP A 531 -14.34 -13.18 -17.41
C ASP A 531 -12.96 -13.36 -18.06
N ARG A 532 -11.88 -12.90 -17.40
CA ARG A 532 -10.49 -13.10 -17.88
C ARG A 532 -9.94 -14.50 -17.55
N MET A 533 -10.22 -14.98 -16.34
CA MET A 533 -9.55 -16.17 -15.77
C MET A 533 -10.43 -17.43 -15.79
N GLY A 534 -11.74 -17.27 -15.86
CA GLY A 534 -12.69 -18.33 -15.50
C GLY A 534 -12.91 -18.44 -13.99
N GLU A 535 -14.03 -19.08 -13.61
CA GLU A 535 -14.53 -19.11 -12.23
C GLU A 535 -13.60 -19.86 -11.27
N ALA A 536 -13.04 -20.98 -11.72
CA ALA A 536 -12.14 -21.78 -10.89
C ALA A 536 -10.77 -21.11 -10.67
N MET A 537 -10.22 -20.46 -11.71
CA MET A 537 -8.89 -19.82 -11.65
C MET A 537 -8.89 -18.47 -10.94
N ALA A 538 -10.06 -17.83 -10.74
CA ALA A 538 -10.16 -16.64 -9.92
C ALA A 538 -9.66 -16.86 -8.47
N ARG A 539 -9.80 -18.07 -7.92
CA ARG A 539 -9.37 -18.43 -6.56
C ARG A 539 -7.85 -18.30 -6.35
N PRO A 540 -6.98 -18.98 -7.13
CA PRO A 540 -5.54 -18.81 -6.98
C PRO A 540 -5.09 -17.38 -7.31
N PHE A 541 -5.76 -16.68 -8.21
CA PHE A 541 -5.42 -15.29 -8.53
C PHE A 541 -5.74 -14.30 -7.40
N LEU A 542 -6.94 -14.39 -6.79
CA LEU A 542 -7.28 -13.59 -5.60
C LEU A 542 -6.31 -13.90 -4.45
N THR A 543 -5.95 -15.17 -4.27
CA THR A 543 -4.97 -15.59 -3.26
C THR A 543 -3.59 -14.95 -3.52
N LEU A 544 -3.15 -14.93 -4.78
CA LEU A 544 -1.93 -14.26 -5.19
C LEU A 544 -1.98 -12.78 -4.85
N ALA A 545 -2.99 -12.05 -5.33
CA ALA A 545 -3.11 -10.61 -5.12
C ALA A 545 -3.11 -10.25 -3.63
N MET A 546 -3.79 -11.05 -2.80
CA MET A 546 -3.92 -10.82 -1.36
C MET A 546 -2.65 -11.17 -0.55
N LEU A 547 -1.91 -12.20 -0.93
CA LEU A 547 -0.79 -12.72 -0.12
C LEU A 547 0.60 -12.31 -0.62
N MET A 548 0.70 -11.65 -1.76
CA MET A 548 1.93 -11.04 -2.25
C MET A 548 2.37 -9.83 -1.38
N PRO A 549 3.67 -9.46 -1.38
CA PRO A 549 4.14 -8.23 -0.74
C PRO A 549 3.56 -7.00 -1.45
N GLY A 550 3.22 -5.95 -0.71
CA GLY A 550 2.58 -4.76 -1.28
C GLY A 550 1.08 -4.69 -0.99
N THR A 551 0.38 -3.75 -1.60
CA THR A 551 -1.04 -3.44 -1.31
C THR A 551 -1.97 -4.08 -2.35
N PRO A 552 -2.90 -4.98 -1.96
CA PRO A 552 -3.92 -5.48 -2.87
C PRO A 552 -4.96 -4.39 -3.20
N VAL A 553 -5.35 -4.35 -4.47
CA VAL A 553 -6.41 -3.49 -5.01
C VAL A 553 -7.47 -4.37 -5.67
N VAL A 554 -8.66 -4.41 -5.11
CA VAL A 554 -9.74 -5.32 -5.49
C VAL A 554 -10.91 -4.50 -6.00
N TYR A 555 -11.52 -4.90 -7.11
CA TYR A 555 -12.69 -4.22 -7.67
C TYR A 555 -13.98 -4.81 -7.11
N TYR A 556 -14.99 -3.96 -6.88
CA TYR A 556 -16.23 -4.45 -6.29
C TYR A 556 -16.83 -5.60 -7.09
N GLY A 557 -17.24 -6.66 -6.41
CA GLY A 557 -17.77 -7.86 -7.05
C GLY A 557 -16.74 -8.94 -7.34
N ASP A 558 -15.43 -8.64 -7.36
CA ASP A 558 -14.40 -9.67 -7.53
C ASP A 558 -14.42 -10.67 -6.36
N GLU A 559 -14.77 -10.22 -5.14
CA GLU A 559 -14.87 -11.07 -3.96
C GLU A 559 -16.00 -12.10 -4.03
N ILE A 560 -17.02 -11.86 -4.87
CA ILE A 560 -18.14 -12.77 -5.09
C ILE A 560 -18.15 -13.36 -6.50
N GLY A 561 -17.12 -13.06 -7.30
CA GLY A 561 -17.03 -13.56 -8.67
C GLY A 561 -18.08 -12.98 -9.62
N MET A 562 -18.29 -11.66 -9.58
CA MET A 562 -19.16 -11.02 -10.56
C MET A 562 -18.60 -11.20 -11.97
N ARG A 563 -19.50 -11.52 -12.91
CA ARG A 563 -19.23 -11.46 -14.35
C ARG A 563 -19.73 -10.12 -14.91
N GLY A 564 -19.08 -9.69 -15.97
CA GLY A 564 -19.53 -8.58 -16.78
C GLY A 564 -20.78 -8.94 -17.60
N HIS A 565 -21.37 -7.92 -18.22
CA HIS A 565 -22.50 -8.11 -19.14
C HIS A 565 -21.98 -8.27 -20.58
N ASN A 566 -22.49 -9.27 -21.32
CA ASN A 566 -22.22 -9.39 -22.75
C ASN A 566 -23.01 -8.32 -23.51
N SER A 567 -22.46 -7.12 -23.68
CA SER A 567 -22.99 -6.13 -24.63
C SER A 567 -22.17 -6.12 -25.90
N SER A 568 -22.83 -6.19 -27.04
CA SER A 568 -22.26 -5.91 -28.37
C SER A 568 -22.14 -4.40 -28.66
N GLN A 569 -22.39 -3.53 -27.66
CA GLN A 569 -22.34 -2.08 -27.80
C GLN A 569 -20.89 -1.61 -28.04
N LYS A 570 -20.71 -0.89 -29.16
CA LYS A 570 -19.41 -0.33 -29.58
C LYS A 570 -19.33 1.19 -29.41
N ASP A 571 -20.39 1.82 -28.88
CA ASP A 571 -20.46 3.27 -28.79
C ASP A 571 -19.35 3.80 -27.88
N GLU A 572 -18.72 4.91 -28.30
CA GLU A 572 -17.43 5.37 -27.79
C GLU A 572 -17.40 5.54 -26.27
N GLY A 573 -18.49 6.08 -25.68
CA GLY A 573 -18.64 6.29 -24.24
C GLY A 573 -19.18 5.10 -23.44
N GLN A 574 -19.60 4.02 -24.09
CA GLN A 574 -20.30 2.89 -23.46
C GLN A 574 -19.47 1.59 -23.40
N ARG A 575 -18.23 1.61 -23.92
CA ARG A 575 -17.34 0.42 -23.99
C ARG A 575 -17.10 -0.27 -22.64
N ASN A 576 -17.14 0.49 -21.55
CA ASN A 576 -16.84 -0.02 -20.20
C ASN A 576 -18.09 -0.49 -19.42
N LEU A 577 -19.31 -0.29 -19.95
CA LEU A 577 -20.55 -0.69 -19.29
C LEU A 577 -20.63 -2.18 -18.90
N PRO A 578 -20.11 -3.13 -19.71
CA PRO A 578 -19.99 -4.53 -19.30
C PRO A 578 -19.38 -4.74 -17.92
N MET A 579 -18.45 -3.87 -17.50
CA MET A 579 -17.66 -4.02 -16.27
C MET A 579 -18.19 -3.18 -15.12
N ARG A 580 -19.29 -2.44 -15.36
CA ARG A 580 -19.90 -1.52 -14.40
C ARG A 580 -21.30 -1.99 -13.98
N THR A 581 -21.64 -3.26 -14.17
CA THR A 581 -22.94 -3.84 -13.77
C THR A 581 -23.25 -3.67 -12.27
N PRO A 582 -24.53 -3.48 -11.86
CA PRO A 582 -24.87 -3.36 -10.44
C PRO A 582 -24.36 -4.51 -9.57
N MET A 583 -23.86 -4.17 -8.37
CA MET A 583 -23.45 -5.12 -7.34
C MET A 583 -24.63 -6.02 -6.98
N GLN A 584 -24.37 -7.29 -6.76
CA GLN A 584 -25.40 -8.32 -6.62
C GLN A 584 -25.62 -8.64 -5.14
N TRP A 585 -26.39 -7.85 -4.39
CA TRP A 585 -26.51 -8.02 -2.94
C TRP A 585 -27.38 -9.19 -2.49
N ASP A 586 -28.45 -9.51 -3.21
CA ASP A 586 -29.35 -10.61 -2.86
C ASP A 586 -30.12 -11.14 -4.08
N ALA A 587 -30.92 -12.19 -3.87
CA ALA A 587 -31.63 -12.88 -4.94
C ALA A 587 -32.95 -12.20 -5.37
N THR A 588 -33.33 -11.07 -4.75
CA THR A 588 -34.59 -10.37 -5.02
C THR A 588 -34.48 -9.41 -6.22
N GLU A 589 -35.60 -9.18 -6.91
CA GLU A 589 -35.65 -8.23 -8.03
C GLU A 589 -35.30 -6.78 -7.64
N ASN A 590 -35.21 -6.46 -6.35
CA ASN A 590 -34.82 -5.14 -5.84
C ASN A 590 -33.37 -5.10 -5.31
N ALA A 591 -32.67 -6.23 -5.33
CA ALA A 591 -31.33 -6.41 -4.76
C ALA A 591 -30.19 -5.87 -5.61
N ALA A 592 -30.42 -5.84 -6.92
CA ALA A 592 -29.67 -5.04 -7.86
C ALA A 592 -30.42 -3.72 -7.98
N SER A 593 -29.71 -2.60 -7.98
CA SER A 593 -30.24 -1.28 -8.35
C SER A 593 -31.31 -1.45 -9.42
N ALA A 594 -32.52 -0.94 -9.19
CA ALA A 594 -33.59 -1.00 -10.17
C ALA A 594 -33.06 -0.44 -11.50
N PRO A 595 -33.52 -0.87 -12.68
CA PRO A 595 -33.19 -0.11 -13.88
C PRO A 595 -33.68 1.32 -13.66
N ALA A 596 -32.81 2.29 -13.89
CA ALA A 596 -33.24 3.62 -14.25
C ALA A 596 -34.36 3.45 -15.29
N GLN A 597 -35.56 3.95 -14.99
CA GLN A 597 -36.65 4.03 -15.96
C GLN A 597 -36.06 4.58 -17.27
N GLN A 598 -36.36 3.99 -18.43
CA GLN A 598 -35.96 4.53 -19.72
C GLN A 598 -36.29 6.03 -19.75
N GLY A 599 -35.27 6.88 -19.61
CA GLY A 599 -35.44 8.32 -19.44
C GLY A 599 -34.86 8.97 -18.17
N ALA A 600 -34.17 8.24 -17.26
CA ALA A 600 -33.26 8.91 -16.32
C ALA A 600 -32.08 9.49 -17.13
N ARG A 601 -31.96 10.82 -17.13
CA ARG A 601 -31.11 11.58 -18.04
C ARG A 601 -29.77 11.82 -17.37
N GLY A 602 -28.66 11.33 -17.93
CA GLY A 602 -27.33 11.88 -17.61
C GLY A 602 -26.18 10.92 -17.31
N CYS A 603 -26.34 9.60 -17.48
CA CYS A 603 -25.27 8.61 -17.65
C CYS A 603 -25.89 7.30 -18.16
N PRO A 604 -25.15 6.41 -18.86
CA PRO A 604 -25.72 5.17 -19.37
C PRO A 604 -26.10 4.30 -18.18
N SER A 605 -27.37 3.89 -18.13
CA SER A 605 -27.85 2.92 -17.15
C SER A 605 -26.97 1.67 -17.23
N THR A 606 -26.33 1.28 -16.14
CA THR A 606 -25.48 0.09 -16.16
C THR A 606 -26.36 -1.15 -16.33
N PRO A 607 -26.04 -2.04 -17.28
CA PRO A 607 -26.92 -3.15 -17.62
C PRO A 607 -27.11 -4.09 -16.42
N ARG A 608 -28.35 -4.53 -16.21
CA ARG A 608 -28.67 -5.49 -15.15
C ARG A 608 -28.23 -6.89 -15.59
N PRO A 609 -27.45 -7.62 -14.77
CA PRO A 609 -27.15 -9.02 -15.05
C PRO A 609 -28.42 -9.88 -14.89
N PRO A 610 -28.63 -10.90 -15.74
CA PRO A 610 -29.70 -11.89 -15.57
C PRO A 610 -29.78 -12.43 -14.13
N GLN A 611 -31.00 -12.70 -13.64
CA GLN A 611 -31.21 -13.20 -12.27
C GLN A 611 -30.45 -14.50 -11.96
N SER A 612 -30.23 -15.34 -12.96
CA SER A 612 -29.41 -16.56 -12.85
C SER A 612 -27.96 -16.30 -12.44
N MET A 613 -27.49 -15.04 -12.50
CA MET A 613 -26.14 -14.65 -12.14
C MET A 613 -26.01 -14.13 -10.71
N TRP A 614 -27.11 -13.91 -9.96
CA TRP A 614 -27.06 -13.32 -8.61
C TRP A 614 -26.73 -14.38 -7.56
N ARG A 615 -25.59 -14.23 -6.84
CA ARG A 615 -25.05 -15.32 -5.99
C ARG A 615 -24.66 -14.92 -4.56
N PHE A 616 -24.78 -13.65 -4.15
CA PHE A 616 -24.18 -13.20 -2.89
C PHE A 616 -24.72 -13.86 -1.62
N LEU A 617 -26.05 -13.88 -1.40
CA LEU A 617 -26.60 -14.45 -0.17
C LEU A 617 -26.31 -15.96 -0.05
N ALA A 618 -26.32 -16.69 -1.17
CA ALA A 618 -25.95 -18.10 -1.18
C ALA A 618 -24.48 -18.29 -0.75
N GLN A 619 -23.58 -17.43 -1.24
CA GLN A 619 -22.15 -17.51 -0.96
C GLN A 619 -21.80 -17.26 0.52
N LYS A 620 -22.51 -16.38 1.24
CA LYS A 620 -22.27 -16.20 2.69
C LYS A 620 -22.46 -17.50 3.48
N SER A 621 -23.44 -18.32 3.09
CA SER A 621 -23.73 -19.61 3.74
C SER A 621 -22.93 -20.79 3.19
N GLU A 622 -22.28 -20.64 2.04
CA GLU A 622 -21.48 -21.69 1.41
C GLU A 622 -20.03 -21.63 1.90
N ASP A 623 -19.59 -22.64 2.66
CA ASP A 623 -18.21 -22.71 3.18
C ASP A 623 -17.14 -22.59 2.07
N ASP A 624 -17.44 -23.10 0.86
CA ASP A 624 -16.55 -23.05 -0.30
C ASP A 624 -16.93 -21.99 -1.33
N SER A 625 -17.24 -20.79 -0.88
CA SER A 625 -17.51 -19.64 -1.76
C SER A 625 -16.28 -18.76 -1.98
N LEU A 626 -16.30 -17.97 -3.07
CA LEU A 626 -15.29 -16.93 -3.28
C LEU A 626 -15.35 -15.87 -2.18
N TYR A 627 -16.55 -15.55 -1.69
CA TYR A 627 -16.76 -14.63 -0.58
C TYR A 627 -16.04 -15.08 0.70
N ASN A 628 -16.23 -16.34 1.10
CA ASN A 628 -15.60 -16.88 2.30
C ASN A 628 -14.08 -17.06 2.10
N LEU A 629 -13.63 -17.41 0.89
CA LEU A 629 -12.21 -17.37 0.54
C LEU A 629 -11.62 -15.96 0.73
N PHE A 630 -12.27 -14.93 0.20
CA PHE A 630 -11.80 -13.55 0.30
C PHE A 630 -11.71 -13.10 1.76
N THR A 631 -12.75 -13.36 2.55
CA THR A 631 -12.78 -13.04 3.99
C THR A 631 -11.67 -13.78 4.75
N ASN A 632 -11.41 -15.04 4.41
CA ASN A 632 -10.31 -15.81 5.00
C ASN A 632 -8.94 -15.25 4.58
N LEU A 633 -8.79 -14.75 3.35
CA LEU A 633 -7.56 -14.13 2.85
C LEU A 633 -7.27 -12.80 3.54
N THR A 634 -8.28 -11.94 3.71
CA THR A 634 -8.13 -10.66 4.40
C THR A 634 -7.78 -10.85 5.87
N ALA A 635 -8.46 -11.78 6.56
CA ALA A 635 -8.12 -12.16 7.92
C ALA A 635 -6.70 -12.75 8.03
N LEU A 636 -6.34 -13.69 7.14
CA LEU A 636 -5.00 -14.29 7.12
C LEU A 636 -3.91 -13.21 6.95
N ARG A 637 -4.13 -12.25 6.05
CA ARG A 637 -3.21 -11.15 5.83
C ARG A 637 -3.08 -10.26 7.07
N ALA A 638 -4.20 -9.83 7.64
CA ALA A 638 -4.24 -8.91 8.78
C ALA A 638 -3.62 -9.52 10.06
N ASP A 639 -3.91 -10.79 10.34
CA ASP A 639 -3.49 -11.46 11.57
C ASP A 639 -2.01 -11.87 11.58
N ASN A 640 -1.35 -11.88 10.41
CA ASN A 640 -0.03 -12.46 10.26
C ASN A 640 0.99 -11.44 9.72
N PRO A 641 1.91 -10.95 10.57
CA PRO A 641 2.93 -9.96 10.20
C PRO A 641 3.80 -10.35 9.01
N ALA A 642 3.95 -11.65 8.71
CA ALA A 642 4.71 -12.11 7.55
C ALA A 642 4.13 -11.60 6.21
N PHE A 643 2.81 -11.36 6.10
CA PHE A 643 2.25 -10.81 4.86
C PHE A 643 2.44 -9.30 4.72
N HIS A 644 2.62 -8.59 5.84
CA HIS A 644 2.91 -7.17 5.87
C HIS A 644 4.40 -6.88 5.71
N TYR A 645 5.25 -7.49 6.54
CA TYR A 645 6.68 -7.17 6.65
C TYR A 645 7.59 -8.21 6.01
N GLY A 646 7.06 -9.41 5.74
CA GLY A 646 7.87 -10.53 5.31
C GLY A 646 8.41 -10.38 3.90
N ASP A 647 9.63 -10.87 3.75
CA ASP A 647 10.32 -10.96 2.49
C ASP A 647 9.54 -11.91 1.55
N TYR A 648 9.82 -11.79 0.27
CA TYR A 648 9.22 -12.61 -0.78
C TYR A 648 10.31 -13.45 -1.42
N ASN A 649 10.13 -14.76 -1.41
CA ASN A 649 11.07 -15.71 -1.98
C ASN A 649 10.32 -16.76 -2.79
N GLU A 650 10.65 -16.93 -4.06
CA GLU A 650 10.05 -18.00 -4.87
C GLU A 650 10.45 -19.38 -4.35
N ALA A 651 9.53 -20.34 -4.44
CA ALA A 651 9.78 -21.74 -4.13
C ALA A 651 9.76 -22.57 -5.42
N VAL A 652 8.74 -23.41 -5.62
CA VAL A 652 8.56 -24.17 -6.86
C VAL A 652 7.82 -23.30 -7.89
N VAL A 653 8.40 -23.18 -9.08
CA VAL A 653 7.80 -22.47 -10.21
C VAL A 653 7.96 -23.32 -11.48
N ASP A 654 6.85 -23.66 -12.10
CA ASP A 654 6.78 -24.31 -13.41
C ASP A 654 5.48 -23.89 -14.15
N ASP A 655 5.19 -24.50 -15.29
CA ASP A 655 4.03 -24.15 -16.12
C ASP A 655 2.68 -24.38 -15.39
N GLN A 656 2.66 -25.23 -14.37
CA GLN A 656 1.44 -25.61 -13.65
C GLN A 656 1.31 -24.90 -12.31
N VAL A 657 2.43 -24.74 -11.59
CA VAL A 657 2.45 -24.26 -10.21
C VAL A 657 3.31 -23.02 -10.10
N PHE A 658 2.77 -22.01 -9.44
CA PHE A 658 3.55 -20.89 -8.92
C PHE A 658 3.45 -20.89 -7.40
N SER A 659 4.60 -20.81 -6.73
CA SER A 659 4.66 -20.79 -5.28
C SER A 659 5.75 -19.88 -4.74
N PHE A 660 5.51 -19.34 -3.57
CA PHE A 660 6.41 -18.42 -2.89
C PHE A 660 6.29 -18.53 -1.38
N VAL A 661 7.31 -18.06 -0.69
CA VAL A 661 7.40 -17.97 0.75
C VAL A 661 7.27 -16.51 1.16
N ARG A 662 6.49 -16.27 2.21
CA ARG A 662 6.46 -15.03 2.99
C ARG A 662 7.08 -15.31 4.35
N ASP A 663 8.25 -14.77 4.60
CA ASP A 663 9.01 -15.01 5.82
C ASP A 663 9.52 -13.72 6.44
N TYR A 664 9.49 -13.64 7.77
CA TYR A 664 10.00 -12.50 8.50
C TYR A 664 10.65 -12.98 9.81
N ASP A 665 11.68 -12.27 10.24
CA ASP A 665 12.50 -12.65 11.39
C ASP A 665 11.65 -12.83 12.67
N GLY A 666 11.65 -14.07 13.17
CA GLY A 666 10.99 -14.47 14.41
C GLY A 666 9.46 -14.40 14.41
N VAL A 667 8.82 -14.35 13.24
CA VAL A 667 7.39 -14.67 13.11
C VAL A 667 7.23 -15.87 12.21
N LYS A 668 6.08 -16.56 12.33
CA LYS A 668 5.79 -17.74 11.52
C LYS A 668 5.69 -17.31 10.05
N GLY A 669 6.50 -17.93 9.20
CA GLY A 669 6.42 -17.75 7.76
C GLY A 669 5.34 -18.64 7.13
N PHE A 670 5.05 -18.40 5.86
CA PHE A 670 4.03 -19.13 5.10
C PHE A 670 4.57 -19.51 3.72
N LEU A 671 4.34 -20.75 3.30
CA LEU A 671 4.43 -21.13 1.89
C LEU A 671 3.05 -20.89 1.28
N VAL A 672 2.98 -20.20 0.15
CA VAL A 672 1.80 -20.06 -0.69
C VAL A 672 2.06 -20.87 -1.95
N ALA A 673 1.32 -21.95 -2.17
CA ALA A 673 1.46 -22.81 -3.34
C ALA A 673 0.17 -22.82 -4.14
N LEU A 674 0.22 -22.41 -5.41
CA LEU A 674 -0.95 -22.21 -6.26
C LEU A 674 -0.85 -23.06 -7.53
N ASN A 675 -1.85 -23.91 -7.76
CA ASN A 675 -2.02 -24.64 -9.00
C ASN A 675 -2.84 -23.79 -10.00
N PHE A 676 -2.38 -23.69 -11.24
CA PHE A 676 -3.03 -22.94 -12.32
C PHE A 676 -3.57 -23.83 -13.44
N VAL A 677 -3.58 -25.15 -13.26
CA VAL A 677 -4.15 -26.08 -14.26
C VAL A 677 -5.34 -26.86 -13.72
N ASN A 678 -6.20 -27.33 -14.64
CA ASN A 678 -7.39 -28.13 -14.35
C ASN A 678 -7.09 -29.60 -14.02
N GLN A 679 -6.02 -29.88 -13.29
CA GLN A 679 -5.65 -31.24 -12.90
C GLN A 679 -4.91 -31.23 -11.57
N THR A 680 -5.03 -32.32 -10.82
CA THR A 680 -4.26 -32.50 -9.59
C THR A 680 -2.78 -32.64 -9.92
N VAL A 681 -1.94 -31.84 -9.27
CA VAL A 681 -0.49 -31.87 -9.42
C VAL A 681 0.16 -32.27 -8.11
N THR A 682 1.23 -33.07 -8.19
CA THR A 682 2.03 -33.44 -7.01
C THR A 682 3.38 -32.76 -7.10
N LYS A 683 3.75 -31.98 -6.09
CA LYS A 683 5.03 -31.27 -6.03
C LYS A 683 5.75 -31.53 -4.72
N SER A 684 7.07 -31.43 -4.76
CA SER A 684 7.92 -31.45 -3.56
C SER A 684 8.44 -30.04 -3.33
N PHE A 685 8.15 -29.48 -2.16
CA PHE A 685 8.65 -28.18 -1.70
C PHE A 685 9.82 -28.33 -0.73
N CYS A 686 10.20 -29.56 -0.36
CA CYS A 686 11.34 -29.80 0.53
C CYS A 686 12.63 -29.23 -0.07
N GLY A 687 13.31 -28.37 0.70
CA GLY A 687 14.56 -27.75 0.25
C GLY A 687 14.40 -26.69 -0.85
N ALA A 688 13.18 -26.41 -1.32
CA ALA A 688 12.92 -25.32 -2.27
C ALA A 688 13.25 -23.95 -1.64
N TYR A 689 13.05 -23.83 -0.33
CA TYR A 689 13.52 -22.71 0.47
C TYR A 689 13.86 -23.18 1.88
N SER A 690 14.86 -22.54 2.51
CA SER A 690 15.49 -23.06 3.75
C SER A 690 14.55 -23.15 4.95
N THR A 691 13.49 -22.34 4.99
CA THR A 691 12.51 -22.31 6.09
C THR A 691 11.36 -23.30 5.92
N ILE A 692 11.29 -23.96 4.76
CA ILE A 692 10.30 -25.00 4.50
C ILE A 692 10.67 -26.23 5.33
N ALA A 693 9.85 -26.46 6.35
CA ALA A 693 9.99 -27.61 7.25
C ALA A 693 9.61 -28.92 6.55
N SER A 694 10.04 -30.05 7.13
CA SER A 694 9.59 -31.36 6.68
C SER A 694 8.08 -31.56 6.81
N GLN A 695 7.45 -30.89 7.79
CA GLN A 695 6.00 -30.86 7.99
C GLN A 695 5.53 -29.44 8.32
N GLY A 696 4.36 -29.07 7.83
CA GLY A 696 3.71 -27.78 8.11
C GLY A 696 2.21 -27.95 8.35
N GLU A 697 1.62 -27.03 9.11
CA GLU A 697 0.17 -26.99 9.34
C GLU A 697 -0.50 -26.12 8.27
N VAL A 698 -1.53 -26.65 7.61
CA VAL A 698 -2.33 -25.93 6.61
C VAL A 698 -3.17 -24.84 7.28
N VAL A 699 -2.98 -23.58 6.90
CA VAL A 699 -3.78 -22.45 7.43
C VAL A 699 -4.87 -21.97 6.49
N LEU A 700 -4.68 -22.17 5.18
CA LEU A 700 -5.64 -21.82 4.14
C LEU A 700 -5.61 -22.89 3.04
N VAL A 701 -6.80 -23.24 2.55
CA VAL A 701 -7.03 -23.99 1.31
C VAL A 701 -8.03 -23.18 0.50
N THR A 702 -7.79 -23.00 -0.80
CA THR A 702 -8.66 -22.14 -1.62
C THR A 702 -9.90 -22.85 -2.16
N SER A 703 -9.98 -24.18 -2.07
CA SER A 703 -11.16 -24.99 -2.40
C SER A 703 -11.41 -26.01 -1.28
N SER A 704 -12.66 -26.43 -1.09
CA SER A 704 -13.05 -27.42 -0.08
C SER A 704 -12.75 -28.87 -0.49
N ASP A 705 -12.00 -29.07 -1.57
CA ASP A 705 -11.61 -30.40 -2.04
C ASP A 705 -10.98 -31.23 -0.92
N VAL A 706 -11.38 -32.50 -0.86
CA VAL A 706 -11.22 -33.43 0.27
C VAL A 706 -9.76 -33.71 0.66
N ILE A 707 -8.78 -33.30 -0.14
CA ILE A 707 -7.36 -33.61 0.07
C ILE A 707 -6.85 -32.99 1.38
N TYR A 708 -7.13 -31.71 1.61
CA TYR A 708 -6.64 -30.99 2.78
C TYR A 708 -7.72 -30.09 3.38
N LYS A 709 -7.67 -29.95 4.70
CA LYS A 709 -8.47 -29.01 5.48
C LYS A 709 -7.54 -28.16 6.35
N LYS A 710 -8.03 -26.97 6.74
CA LYS A 710 -7.36 -26.13 7.73
C LYS A 710 -7.05 -26.94 8.99
N GLY A 711 -5.82 -26.82 9.50
CA GLY A 711 -5.30 -27.56 10.64
C GLY A 711 -4.69 -28.93 10.30
N ASN A 712 -4.80 -29.42 9.05
CA ASN A 712 -4.10 -30.65 8.66
C ASN A 712 -2.59 -30.44 8.64
N SER A 713 -1.84 -31.47 9.03
CA SER A 713 -0.39 -31.51 8.87
C SER A 713 -0.05 -32.06 7.48
N VAL A 714 0.79 -31.34 6.73
CA VAL A 714 1.22 -31.71 5.38
C VAL A 714 2.74 -31.85 5.34
N SER A 715 3.22 -32.92 4.70
CA SER A 715 4.66 -33.10 4.44
C SER A 715 5.10 -32.15 3.32
N CYS A 716 6.32 -31.61 3.37
CA CYS A 716 6.85 -30.85 2.23
C CYS A 716 7.06 -31.70 0.97
N SER A 717 7.11 -33.03 1.11
CA SER A 717 7.32 -33.97 0.01
C SER A 717 5.98 -34.53 -0.47
N GLY A 718 5.73 -34.47 -1.78
CA GLY A 718 4.54 -35.11 -2.37
C GLY A 718 3.23 -34.39 -2.02
N VAL A 719 3.27 -33.06 -1.92
CA VAL A 719 2.08 -32.23 -1.72
C VAL A 719 1.19 -32.30 -2.96
N GLN A 720 -0.07 -32.67 -2.77
CA GLN A 720 -1.06 -32.74 -3.84
C GLN A 720 -1.89 -31.46 -3.88
N LEU A 721 -1.83 -30.71 -4.97
CA LEU A 721 -2.69 -29.55 -5.20
C LEU A 721 -3.78 -29.96 -6.18
N GLY A 722 -5.05 -29.89 -5.76
CA GLY A 722 -6.20 -30.12 -6.64
C GLY A 722 -6.27 -29.10 -7.80
N PRO A 723 -7.16 -29.31 -8.79
CA PRO A 723 -7.36 -28.38 -9.90
C PRO A 723 -7.60 -26.95 -9.41
N TYR A 724 -6.80 -26.00 -9.90
CA TYR A 724 -6.86 -24.58 -9.49
C TYR A 724 -6.77 -24.31 -7.98
N GLN A 725 -6.27 -25.28 -7.20
CA GLN A 725 -6.21 -25.18 -5.75
C GLN A 725 -4.96 -24.42 -5.30
N GLY A 726 -5.14 -23.56 -4.31
CA GLY A 726 -4.09 -22.97 -3.51
C GLY A 726 -4.04 -23.60 -2.12
N LEU A 727 -2.82 -23.79 -1.62
CA LEU A 727 -2.55 -24.32 -0.29
C LEU A 727 -1.55 -23.41 0.41
N THR A 728 -1.83 -23.02 1.65
CA THR A 728 -0.92 -22.21 2.45
C THR A 728 -0.53 -22.91 3.76
N PRO A 729 0.59 -23.65 3.82
CA PRO A 729 1.13 -24.21 5.06
C PRO A 729 2.00 -23.21 5.84
N ARG A 730 1.97 -23.29 7.17
CA ARG A 730 2.92 -22.62 8.07
C ARG A 730 4.32 -23.21 7.94
N LEU A 731 5.32 -22.33 7.96
CA LEU A 731 6.74 -22.67 7.91
C LEU A 731 7.38 -22.76 9.29
N ARG A 732 8.61 -23.28 9.34
CA ARG A 732 9.45 -23.19 10.53
C ARG A 732 9.91 -21.74 10.73
N LEU A 733 10.03 -21.33 11.98
CA LEU A 733 10.62 -20.04 12.31
C LEU A 733 12.09 -19.99 11.86
N LEU A 734 12.47 -18.93 11.15
CA LEU A 734 13.85 -18.60 10.76
C LEU A 734 14.82 -18.58 11.95
N LYS A 735 14.30 -18.22 13.13
CA LYS A 735 15.01 -18.22 14.42
C LYS A 735 14.08 -18.87 15.46
N GLN A 736 14.59 -19.76 16.31
CA GLN A 736 13.79 -20.54 17.29
C GLN A 736 13.00 -19.71 18.33
N PHE A 737 13.04 -18.39 18.25
CA PHE A 737 12.43 -17.46 19.20
C PHE A 737 11.39 -16.61 18.47
N GLU A 738 10.20 -16.47 19.04
CA GLU A 738 9.16 -15.56 18.53
C GLU A 738 9.57 -14.13 18.86
N CYS A 739 9.61 -13.20 17.90
CA CYS A 739 10.00 -11.82 18.23
C CYS A 739 8.78 -10.99 18.64
N THR A 740 8.85 -10.30 19.79
CA THR A 740 7.92 -9.21 20.12
C THR A 740 8.70 -7.91 20.28
N ASN A 741 8.24 -6.84 19.62
CA ASN A 741 8.88 -5.51 19.66
C ASN A 741 10.40 -5.52 19.35
N GLY A 742 10.82 -6.33 18.38
CA GLY A 742 12.23 -6.43 17.97
C GLY A 742 13.13 -7.18 18.95
N ARG A 743 12.55 -7.83 19.97
CA ARG A 743 13.28 -8.69 20.91
C ARG A 743 12.81 -10.14 20.77
N PRO A 744 13.72 -11.12 20.78
CA PRO A 744 13.34 -12.52 20.81
C PRO A 744 12.64 -12.85 22.15
N VAL A 745 11.48 -13.47 22.04
CA VAL A 745 10.66 -14.06 23.09
C VAL A 745 10.62 -15.56 22.86
N GLY A 746 11.35 -16.29 23.70
CA GLY A 746 11.29 -17.74 23.76
C GLY A 746 12.37 -18.34 24.65
N TYR A 747 11.94 -19.14 25.63
CA TYR A 747 12.65 -20.18 26.36
C TYR A 747 13.97 -19.90 27.12
N LEU A 748 14.33 -18.65 27.44
CA LEU A 748 15.32 -18.43 28.50
C LEU A 748 14.81 -18.84 29.88
N MET A 749 13.49 -18.82 30.14
CA MET A 749 12.93 -19.28 31.42
C MET A 749 13.02 -20.80 31.62
N GLU A 750 12.89 -21.64 30.58
CA GLU A 750 13.06 -23.09 30.74
C GLU A 750 14.53 -23.50 30.79
N TYR A 751 15.44 -22.82 30.09
CA TYR A 751 16.87 -23.10 30.27
C TYR A 751 17.38 -22.68 31.65
N PHE A 752 16.88 -21.56 32.20
CA PHE A 752 17.18 -21.16 33.57
C PHE A 752 16.50 -22.05 34.61
N THR A 753 15.24 -22.47 34.43
CA THR A 753 14.60 -23.41 35.38
C THR A 753 15.12 -24.85 35.24
N ALA A 754 15.53 -25.31 34.06
CA ALA A 754 16.18 -26.61 33.87
C ALA A 754 17.60 -26.66 34.45
N THR A 755 18.36 -25.57 34.38
CA THR A 755 19.66 -25.49 35.08
C THR A 755 19.51 -25.27 36.59
N TYR A 756 18.45 -24.59 37.05
CA TYR A 756 18.14 -24.47 38.48
C TYR A 756 17.60 -25.77 39.09
N THR A 757 16.83 -26.56 38.32
CA THR A 757 16.31 -27.87 38.76
C THR A 757 17.35 -28.99 38.60
N ALA A 758 18.20 -28.96 37.57
CA ALA A 758 19.34 -29.86 37.46
C ALA A 758 20.40 -29.61 38.55
N GLY A 759 20.59 -28.34 38.96
CA GLY A 759 21.41 -27.97 40.10
C GLY A 759 20.85 -28.44 41.46
N HIS A 760 19.53 -28.61 41.56
CA HIS A 760 18.88 -29.18 42.75
C HIS A 760 18.87 -30.72 42.76
N GLY A 761 18.80 -31.37 41.60
CA GLY A 761 18.94 -32.83 41.48
C GLY A 761 20.34 -33.33 41.86
N ALA A 762 21.39 -32.56 41.54
CA ALA A 762 22.77 -32.90 41.89
C ALA A 762 23.09 -32.73 43.40
N ARG A 763 22.26 -32.02 44.17
CA ARG A 763 22.40 -31.92 45.64
C ARG A 763 21.88 -33.14 46.39
N SER A 764 21.03 -33.97 45.78
CA SER A 764 20.49 -35.18 46.43
C SER A 764 21.36 -36.43 46.23
N ALA A 765 22.31 -36.43 45.30
CA ALA A 765 23.19 -37.57 45.03
C ALA A 765 24.60 -37.44 45.66
N LEU A 766 24.88 -36.31 46.32
CA LEU A 766 26.12 -36.05 47.07
C LEU A 766 25.90 -36.05 48.59
N LEU A 767 24.68 -36.39 49.05
CA LEU A 767 24.29 -36.51 50.46
C LEU A 767 23.60 -37.84 50.80
N SER A 768 23.70 -38.84 49.91
CA SER A 768 23.51 -40.28 50.21
C SER A 768 24.82 -40.99 49.98
#